data_AF-A0A355QE87-F1
#
_entry.id   AF-A0A355QE87-F1
#
_cell.length_a   1.000
_cell.length_b   1.000
_cell.length_c   1.000
_cell.angle_alpha   90.00
_cell.angle_beta   90.00
_cell.angle_gamma   90.00
#
_symmetry.space_group_name_H-M   'P 1'
#
loop_
_entity.id
_entity.type
_entity.pdbx_description
1 polymer ?
#
loop_
_entity_poly.entity_id
_entity_poly.type
_entity_poly.pdbx_seq_one_letter_code
_entity_poly.pdbx_strand_id
1 'polypeptide(L)'
;DLIGQSLAGSMPAGNYYGGVALAPFHDHADSVPAEVQDMLVALKADLESGAIPTCVWVTDAPGCEAPAETSDTKAAFIYVGPTGDAGWTWAHDQGRQYAEAETGVETAFVESVPEGTADFGNYARQFIEDGFNVIVGTSFGYMDDMLALADEYPDVVFEHVSGYKANDTNFGNTFGRMYEPRYLSGMVAGSATTSNLIGYVAAFPIPEVIRGINAFALGVQETNPDAVVEVAWTSTWFDPVVEGDSAQALLDKGADVIAMHQDSTAAGEKAEAAGARWVAYNSDMSAHAPAAHLTAPVWNWGPRYAEIIGQATAGTYEGGYYWGSMADGIVDLAPIADDVDADEVAAVEARKAEIIAGTFHPFSGPINDQAGNVMVAAGETMDDGSMLGMGLFVEGVVGATGNEPDDFWPEPVLGGTLRIGLEAETDGLNPAVNRFAVSAYQMGTAVYDYLVVTSDDPCGCVYIPSLAESWTHSDDYATWDFKIREGVTFHDGSPLTAEAVLYALKMQLNDPTVGIAVRALFAADDPETEAFEPAELLDEMTIRYHAKRPHVDFPGNFTGQLGNVPSLAYMMAATDDPTLNQAPVGTGPFMFDSRVQDSMTRFVRNPNYWGGDVYLDAIEFYIYTDGEIAAGAMAAGDIDTMGTSNTEAILTLRGLEADGYQLYETDEGEETFSMMNAGRPPFDDIRARKALTYAFARDNFVEFIGAGVLRPADQAFNPESPFFNPDVRQEHDTPDLATPLVAEYCADVPDMCTDGKINAEYQYSGPSVIQDRTYDLLTDGWSDHFNFTKDMVLQDDHITHAILGMYDFITWRQFGGRNPDGHILWTSCDSIGPLSLNWPRLCDPARDELMYAARASDDREANVGLWQQWAENINQSYTYLFQTHTMWNNSYSPRVRNMCGYVLTDGSLPRCHVGGGAIAWSQMWIEE
;
A
#
# COMPACT_ATOMS: atom_id res chain seq x y z
N ASP A 1 -40.54 -1.30 32.70
CA ASP A 1 -39.26 -1.97 32.43
C ASP A 1 -38.09 -1.01 32.23
N LEU A 2 -38.13 -0.08 31.26
CA LEU A 2 -37.02 0.88 31.02
C LEU A 2 -36.65 1.77 32.22
N ILE A 3 -37.63 2.26 32.99
CA ILE A 3 -37.38 3.01 34.24
C ILE A 3 -36.72 2.13 35.31
N GLY A 4 -37.05 0.83 35.33
CA GLY A 4 -36.45 -0.14 36.26
C GLY A 4 -35.01 -0.48 35.90
N GLN A 5 -34.69 -0.54 34.60
CA GLN A 5 -33.32 -0.79 34.10
C GLN A 5 -32.41 0.45 34.20
N SER A 6 -32.99 1.64 34.08
CA SER A 6 -32.29 2.92 34.35
C SER A 6 -31.86 3.04 35.82
N LEU A 7 -32.74 2.72 36.76
CA LEU A 7 -32.41 2.74 38.19
C LEU A 7 -31.40 1.64 38.60
N ALA A 8 -31.24 0.60 37.78
CA ALA A 8 -30.29 -0.48 37.98
C ALA A 8 -28.95 -0.29 37.24
N GLY A 9 -28.78 0.83 36.52
CA GLY A 9 -27.52 1.16 35.84
C GLY A 9 -27.17 0.27 34.65
N SER A 10 -28.13 -0.44 34.06
CA SER A 10 -27.87 -1.45 33.03
C SER A 10 -28.46 -1.10 31.66
N MET A 11 -28.53 0.19 31.30
CA MET A 11 -28.87 0.55 29.91
C MET A 11 -27.65 0.31 29.01
N PRO A 12 -27.81 -0.34 27.85
CA PRO A 12 -26.77 -0.38 26.82
C PRO A 12 -26.55 1.01 26.24
N ALA A 13 -25.30 1.30 25.86
CA ALA A 13 -24.92 2.56 25.24
C ALA A 13 -25.56 2.72 23.85
N GLY A 14 -26.04 3.93 23.54
CA GLY A 14 -26.60 4.31 22.25
C GLY A 14 -27.03 5.78 22.23
N ASN A 15 -26.93 6.44 21.06
CA ASN A 15 -27.30 7.84 20.87
C ASN A 15 -28.79 7.99 20.53
N TYR A 16 -29.52 8.80 21.30
CA TYR A 16 -30.91 9.20 21.00
C TYR A 16 -31.01 10.73 20.96
N TYR A 17 -31.44 11.30 19.84
CA TYR A 17 -31.55 12.76 19.64
C TYR A 17 -33.00 13.24 19.44
N GLY A 18 -33.40 14.32 20.13
CA GLY A 18 -34.64 15.06 19.90
C GLY A 18 -35.00 16.04 21.05
N GLY A 19 -35.43 17.26 20.73
CA GLY A 19 -35.79 18.29 21.72
C GLY A 19 -36.99 17.91 22.61
N VAL A 20 -36.98 18.33 23.88
CA VAL A 20 -37.97 17.90 24.89
C VAL A 20 -39.28 18.70 24.74
N ALA A 21 -40.37 18.01 24.42
CA ALA A 21 -41.74 18.50 24.59
C ALA A 21 -42.64 17.39 25.14
N LEU A 22 -43.54 17.74 26.07
CA LEU A 22 -44.62 16.84 26.47
C LEU A 22 -45.70 16.87 25.36
N ALA A 23 -45.88 15.76 24.65
CA ALA A 23 -46.99 15.60 23.73
C ALA A 23 -48.32 15.73 24.49
N PRO A 24 -49.39 16.31 23.89
CA PRO A 24 -50.68 16.36 24.55
C PRO A 24 -51.18 14.95 24.84
N PHE A 25 -51.67 14.70 26.06
CA PHE A 25 -52.31 13.43 26.40
C PHE A 25 -53.61 13.29 25.61
N HIS A 26 -53.55 12.79 24.39
CA HIS A 26 -54.75 12.49 23.63
C HIS A 26 -55.42 11.23 24.22
N ASP A 27 -56.70 11.41 24.56
CA ASP A 27 -57.72 10.45 24.97
C ASP A 27 -57.62 9.72 26.34
N HIS A 28 -56.58 9.94 27.15
CA HIS A 28 -56.44 9.27 28.46
C HIS A 28 -56.08 10.17 29.64
N ALA A 29 -56.21 11.49 29.50
CA ALA A 29 -55.89 12.44 30.57
C ALA A 29 -56.68 12.19 31.87
N ASP A 30 -57.96 11.80 31.79
CA ASP A 30 -58.78 11.54 32.98
C ASP A 30 -58.45 10.20 33.69
N SER A 31 -57.64 9.35 33.07
CA SER A 31 -57.21 8.05 33.60
C SER A 31 -55.81 8.04 34.22
N VAL A 32 -55.06 9.13 34.08
CA VAL A 32 -53.76 9.30 34.75
C VAL A 32 -54.00 9.99 36.09
N PRO A 33 -53.62 9.40 37.25
CA PRO A 33 -53.82 10.01 38.55
C PRO A 33 -53.20 11.41 38.62
N ALA A 34 -53.90 12.37 39.25
CA ALA A 34 -53.50 13.78 39.28
C ALA A 34 -52.07 13.98 39.83
N GLU A 35 -51.66 13.21 40.84
CA GLU A 35 -50.29 13.25 41.38
C GLU A 35 -49.22 12.92 40.34
N VAL A 36 -49.50 12.02 39.40
CA VAL A 36 -48.56 11.65 38.34
C VAL A 36 -48.46 12.76 37.28
N GLN A 37 -49.58 13.44 37.00
CA GLN A 37 -49.58 14.58 36.09
C GLN A 37 -48.82 15.76 36.68
N ASP A 38 -49.04 16.05 37.96
CA ASP A 38 -48.34 17.13 38.67
C ASP A 38 -46.83 16.85 38.78
N MET A 39 -46.43 15.59 38.98
CA MET A 39 -45.02 15.18 38.95
C MET A 39 -44.38 15.37 37.58
N LEU A 40 -45.10 15.07 36.48
CA LEU A 40 -44.57 15.24 35.12
C LEU A 40 -44.46 16.71 34.72
N VAL A 41 -45.39 17.55 35.19
CA VAL A 41 -45.33 19.01 34.99
C VAL A 41 -44.19 19.62 35.80
N ALA A 42 -43.97 19.17 37.04
CA ALA A 42 -42.83 19.59 37.87
C ALA A 42 -41.50 19.15 37.25
N LEU A 43 -41.39 17.90 36.79
CA LEU A 43 -40.18 17.38 36.15
C LEU A 43 -39.85 18.13 34.85
N LYS A 44 -40.86 18.48 34.06
CA LYS A 44 -40.67 19.31 32.87
C LYS A 44 -40.20 20.72 33.23
N ALA A 45 -40.78 21.35 34.26
CA ALA A 45 -40.36 22.67 34.73
C ALA A 45 -38.94 22.64 35.33
N ASP A 46 -38.56 21.55 36.00
CA ASP A 46 -37.22 21.35 36.56
C ASP A 46 -36.17 21.11 35.47
N LEU A 47 -36.55 20.48 34.34
CA LEU A 47 -35.71 20.34 33.14
C LEU A 47 -35.62 21.65 32.34
N GLU A 48 -36.73 22.40 32.18
CA GLU A 48 -36.77 23.69 31.48
C GLU A 48 -36.07 24.82 32.27
N SER A 49 -36.06 24.72 33.60
CA SER A 49 -35.36 25.68 34.49
C SER A 49 -33.92 25.29 34.81
N GLY A 50 -33.48 24.10 34.39
CA GLY A 50 -32.15 23.56 34.69
C GLY A 50 -31.94 23.19 36.16
N ALA A 51 -33.01 23.05 36.94
CA ALA A 51 -32.96 22.58 38.33
C ALA A 51 -32.58 21.09 38.43
N ILE A 52 -32.84 20.32 37.36
CA ILE A 52 -32.22 19.02 37.14
C ILE A 52 -31.07 19.24 36.14
N PRO A 53 -29.81 19.05 36.56
CA PRO A 53 -28.67 19.33 35.71
C PRO A 53 -28.57 18.29 34.59
N THR A 54 -28.72 18.73 33.34
CA THR A 54 -28.19 18.02 32.17
C THR A 54 -26.77 18.49 31.94
N CYS A 55 -25.82 17.93 32.68
CA CYS A 55 -24.39 18.11 32.43
C CYS A 55 -23.71 16.74 32.55
N VAL A 56 -23.61 16.06 31.41
CA VAL A 56 -22.46 15.22 31.10
C VAL A 56 -21.45 16.15 30.44
N TRP A 57 -20.22 16.12 30.95
CA TRP A 57 -19.02 16.88 30.60
C TRP A 57 -19.05 17.74 29.32
N VAL A 58 -18.94 19.05 29.49
CA VAL A 58 -18.44 20.02 28.49
C VAL A 58 -17.53 21.00 29.25
N THR A 59 -16.34 21.29 28.73
CA THR A 59 -15.21 21.96 29.39
C THR A 59 -15.46 23.45 29.76
N ASP A 60 -14.92 23.85 30.92
CA ASP A 60 -14.58 25.18 31.48
C ASP A 60 -15.49 26.42 31.39
N ALA A 61 -15.83 27.00 32.56
CA ALA A 61 -15.71 28.45 32.88
C ALA A 61 -15.88 28.72 34.41
N PRO A 62 -15.31 29.80 34.99
CA PRO A 62 -14.16 29.79 35.89
C PRO A 62 -14.54 29.84 37.39
N GLY A 63 -13.83 29.05 38.21
CA GLY A 63 -13.89 29.12 39.68
C GLY A 63 -14.08 27.80 40.44
N CYS A 64 -14.07 26.66 39.75
CA CYS A 64 -14.14 25.33 40.38
C CYS A 64 -12.80 24.60 40.22
N GLU A 65 -11.95 24.61 41.25
CA GLU A 65 -10.87 23.62 41.39
C GLU A 65 -11.45 22.34 42.01
N ALA A 66 -11.32 21.21 41.31
CA ALA A 66 -11.51 19.87 41.85
C ALA A 66 -10.15 19.28 42.26
N PRO A 67 -10.08 18.40 43.28
CA PRO A 67 -8.81 17.88 43.76
C PRO A 67 -8.24 16.83 42.81
N ALA A 68 -6.92 16.87 42.60
CA ALA A 68 -6.17 15.91 41.80
C ALA A 68 -6.37 14.46 42.30
N GLU A 69 -7.03 13.63 41.49
CA GLU A 69 -6.82 12.18 41.51
C GLU A 69 -5.71 11.86 40.51
N THR A 70 -4.78 11.02 40.94
CA THR A 70 -3.61 10.59 40.15
C THR A 70 -4.09 9.82 38.93
N SER A 71 -3.76 10.34 37.75
CA SER A 71 -4.00 9.70 36.45
C SER A 71 -3.30 8.33 36.39
N ASP A 72 -4.01 7.31 35.89
CA ASP A 72 -3.41 6.01 35.52
C ASP A 72 -2.66 6.10 34.17
N THR A 73 -2.69 7.24 33.48
CA THR A 73 -1.93 7.49 32.25
C THR A 73 -0.44 7.57 32.54
N LYS A 74 0.37 6.91 31.71
CA LYS A 74 1.83 7.01 31.70
C LYS A 74 2.34 7.07 30.27
N ALA A 75 3.34 7.92 30.01
CA ALA A 75 3.87 8.14 28.67
C ALA A 75 5.34 7.69 28.53
N ALA A 76 5.63 6.84 27.55
CA ALA A 76 6.97 6.40 27.23
C ALA A 76 7.46 7.02 25.91
N PHE A 77 8.72 7.44 25.89
CA PHE A 77 9.35 8.05 24.73
C PHE A 77 10.52 7.20 24.25
N ILE A 78 10.58 6.93 22.95
CA ILE A 78 11.63 6.11 22.35
C ILE A 78 12.42 6.98 21.37
N TYR A 79 13.69 7.20 21.69
CA TYR A 79 14.57 8.11 20.96
C TYR A 79 15.62 7.38 20.11
N VAL A 80 15.88 7.92 18.92
CA VAL A 80 16.93 7.43 18.00
C VAL A 80 18.33 7.84 18.42
N GLY A 81 18.48 9.01 19.03
CA GLY A 81 19.75 9.55 19.52
C GLY A 81 19.85 9.58 21.05
N PRO A 82 20.96 10.10 21.60
CA PRO A 82 21.11 10.34 23.02
C PRO A 82 20.53 11.70 23.44
N THR A 83 19.92 11.77 24.62
CA THR A 83 19.36 13.02 25.21
C THR A 83 20.38 14.14 25.43
N GLY A 84 21.68 13.82 25.37
CA GLY A 84 22.79 14.77 25.45
C GLY A 84 23.26 15.36 24.12
N ASP A 85 22.57 15.10 23.00
CA ASP A 85 22.95 15.59 21.66
C ASP A 85 22.80 17.12 21.49
N ALA A 86 22.08 17.76 22.42
CA ALA A 86 21.64 19.16 22.36
C ALA A 86 20.77 19.50 21.15
N GLY A 87 20.44 18.53 20.29
CA GLY A 87 19.73 18.67 19.02
C GLY A 87 18.33 18.07 19.06
N TRP A 88 18.06 17.16 18.13
CA TRP A 88 16.75 16.54 17.94
C TRP A 88 16.26 15.80 19.18
N THR A 89 17.08 14.90 19.72
CA THR A 89 16.68 14.09 20.88
C THR A 89 16.56 14.95 22.13
N TRP A 90 17.48 15.89 22.33
CA TRP A 90 17.40 16.83 23.44
C TRP A 90 16.09 17.62 23.41
N ALA A 91 15.66 18.12 22.24
CA ALA A 91 14.42 18.88 22.10
C ALA A 91 13.20 18.02 22.45
N HIS A 92 13.16 16.75 22.02
CA HIS A 92 12.13 15.81 22.41
C HIS A 92 12.12 15.53 23.91
N ASP A 93 13.29 15.38 24.53
CA ASP A 93 13.41 15.15 25.98
C ASP A 93 12.99 16.39 26.78
N GLN A 94 13.29 17.61 26.32
CA GLN A 94 12.74 18.83 26.92
C GLN A 94 11.21 18.88 26.80
N GLY A 95 10.67 18.46 25.66
CA GLY A 95 9.23 18.33 25.45
C GLY A 95 8.60 17.32 26.41
N ARG A 96 9.21 16.15 26.61
CA ARG A 96 8.77 15.15 27.58
C ARG A 96 8.80 15.71 29.00
N GLN A 97 9.89 16.34 29.43
CA GLN A 97 10.01 16.93 30.77
C GLN A 97 8.99 18.04 31.01
N TYR A 98 8.71 18.86 30.00
CA TYR A 98 7.64 19.85 30.05
C TYR A 98 6.28 19.17 30.23
N ALA A 99 5.97 18.18 29.39
CA ALA A 99 4.69 17.49 29.44
C ALA A 99 4.48 16.74 30.76
N GLU A 100 5.52 16.11 31.31
CA GLU A 100 5.53 15.50 32.65
C GLU A 100 5.23 16.55 33.73
N ALA A 101 5.89 17.71 33.68
CA ALA A 101 5.69 18.77 34.66
C ALA A 101 4.29 19.41 34.57
N GLU A 102 3.76 19.58 33.35
CA GLU A 102 2.47 20.23 33.09
C GLU A 102 1.29 19.31 33.41
N THR A 103 1.38 18.03 33.01
CA THR A 103 0.29 17.06 33.17
C THR A 103 0.35 16.29 34.50
N GLY A 104 1.53 16.21 35.12
CA GLY A 104 1.78 15.39 36.30
C GLY A 104 1.78 13.87 36.04
N VAL A 105 1.72 13.46 34.77
CA VAL A 105 1.79 12.05 34.34
C VAL A 105 3.21 11.52 34.47
N GLU A 106 3.35 10.27 34.93
CA GLU A 106 4.64 9.57 34.96
C GLU A 106 5.16 9.35 33.53
N THR A 107 6.40 9.78 33.26
CA THR A 107 7.04 9.52 31.96
C THR A 107 8.30 8.68 32.09
N ALA A 108 8.59 7.91 31.04
CA ALA A 108 9.86 7.18 30.90
C ALA A 108 10.41 7.34 29.48
N PHE A 109 11.68 6.99 29.30
CA PHE A 109 12.27 6.97 27.97
C PHE A 109 13.35 5.92 27.84
N VAL A 110 13.64 5.55 26.59
CA VAL A 110 14.84 4.83 26.17
C VAL A 110 15.48 5.61 25.03
N GLU A 111 16.80 5.66 25.01
CA GLU A 111 17.57 6.43 24.02
C GLU A 111 18.47 5.54 23.18
N SER A 112 18.93 6.06 22.04
CA SER A 112 19.82 5.35 21.10
C SER A 112 19.25 4.05 20.54
N VAL A 113 17.95 4.02 20.22
CA VAL A 113 17.30 2.85 19.61
C VAL A 113 17.44 2.91 18.09
N PRO A 114 18.07 1.92 17.43
CA PRO A 114 18.28 1.97 15.99
C PRO A 114 16.99 1.68 15.20
N GLU A 115 16.78 2.39 14.10
CA GLU A 115 15.73 2.13 13.11
C GLU A 115 15.94 0.80 12.37
N GLY A 116 14.87 0.22 11.82
CA GLY A 116 14.95 -0.98 10.99
C GLY A 116 15.39 -2.25 11.73
N THR A 117 15.28 -2.26 13.06
CA THR A 117 15.57 -3.40 13.92
C THR A 117 14.37 -3.73 14.79
N ALA A 118 14.31 -4.95 15.31
CA ALA A 118 13.26 -5.35 16.25
C ALA A 118 13.33 -4.61 17.61
N ASP A 119 14.36 -3.80 17.86
CA ASP A 119 14.60 -3.19 19.17
C ASP A 119 13.49 -2.20 19.55
N PHE A 120 13.01 -1.37 18.61
CA PHE A 120 11.92 -0.43 18.85
C PHE A 120 10.68 -1.16 19.38
N GLY A 121 10.20 -2.17 18.64
CA GLY A 121 9.02 -2.93 19.02
C GLY A 121 9.17 -3.67 20.35
N ASN A 122 10.37 -4.16 20.67
CA ASN A 122 10.67 -4.78 21.96
C ASN A 122 10.57 -3.78 23.12
N TYR A 123 11.15 -2.58 22.97
CA TYR A 123 11.06 -1.54 24.01
C TYR A 123 9.63 -1.02 24.17
N ALA A 124 8.90 -0.81 23.08
CA ALA A 124 7.51 -0.37 23.12
C ALA A 124 6.62 -1.39 23.86
N ARG A 125 6.71 -2.69 23.52
CA ARG A 125 5.98 -3.74 24.26
C ARG A 125 6.38 -3.81 25.73
N GLN A 126 7.67 -3.68 26.03
CA GLN A 126 8.13 -3.65 27.42
C GLN A 126 7.52 -2.47 28.20
N PHE A 127 7.47 -1.26 27.62
CA PHE A 127 6.81 -0.13 28.24
C PHE A 127 5.32 -0.38 28.44
N ILE A 128 4.63 -0.97 27.46
CA ILE A 128 3.21 -1.32 27.58
C ILE A 128 2.98 -2.33 28.71
N GLU A 129 3.82 -3.37 28.81
CA GLU A 129 3.79 -4.35 29.91
C GLU A 129 4.05 -3.71 31.29
N ASP A 130 4.88 -2.67 31.34
CA ASP A 130 5.16 -1.87 32.54
C ASP A 130 4.06 -0.85 32.87
N GLY A 131 2.99 -0.81 32.07
CA GLY A 131 1.77 -0.02 32.29
C GLY A 131 1.79 1.35 31.61
N PHE A 132 2.64 1.57 30.61
CA PHE A 132 2.61 2.77 29.78
C PHE A 132 1.55 2.66 28.69
N ASN A 133 0.70 3.68 28.58
CA ASN A 133 -0.44 3.71 27.67
C ASN A 133 -0.43 4.91 26.71
N VAL A 134 0.68 5.66 26.68
CA VAL A 134 1.03 6.59 25.61
C VAL A 134 2.46 6.26 25.17
N ILE A 135 2.67 5.93 23.90
CA ILE A 135 3.99 5.61 23.33
C ILE A 135 4.32 6.64 22.26
N VAL A 136 5.44 7.36 22.43
CA VAL A 136 5.91 8.37 21.48
C VAL A 136 7.20 7.89 20.82
N GLY A 137 7.19 7.77 19.49
CA GLY A 137 8.38 7.43 18.70
C GLY A 137 8.87 8.65 17.92
N THR A 138 10.15 8.98 18.06
CA THR A 138 10.71 10.26 17.56
C THR A 138 11.62 10.08 16.34
N SER A 139 11.36 9.08 15.50
CA SER A 139 12.20 8.78 14.33
C SER A 139 11.37 8.23 13.19
N PHE A 140 11.61 8.74 11.97
CA PHE A 140 10.88 8.37 10.76
C PHE A 140 10.74 6.85 10.57
N GLY A 141 11.82 6.09 10.83
CA GLY A 141 11.88 4.65 10.66
C GLY A 141 11.11 3.83 11.69
N TYR A 142 10.51 4.43 12.72
CA TYR A 142 9.66 3.71 13.69
C TYR A 142 8.20 3.58 13.26
N MET A 143 7.80 4.33 12.23
CA MET A 143 6.40 4.50 11.83
C MET A 143 5.66 3.18 11.58
N ASP A 144 6.30 2.24 10.90
CA ASP A 144 5.68 0.96 10.53
C ASP A 144 5.48 0.05 11.74
N ASP A 145 6.47 -0.01 12.62
CA ASP A 145 6.36 -0.75 13.88
C ASP A 145 5.32 -0.13 14.82
N MET A 146 5.23 1.21 14.87
CA MET A 146 4.24 1.91 15.70
C MET A 146 2.81 1.67 15.22
N LEU A 147 2.58 1.68 13.90
CA LEU A 147 1.27 1.37 13.35
C LEU A 147 0.85 -0.07 13.70
N ALA A 148 1.76 -1.03 13.52
CA ALA A 148 1.51 -2.42 13.88
C ALA A 148 1.23 -2.61 15.38
N LEU A 149 1.93 -1.88 16.25
CA LEU A 149 1.68 -1.90 17.69
C LEU A 149 0.39 -1.19 18.09
N ALA A 150 -0.01 -0.13 17.38
CA ALA A 150 -1.29 0.52 17.59
C ALA A 150 -2.45 -0.43 17.32
N ASP A 151 -2.32 -1.27 16.29
CA ASP A 151 -3.29 -2.33 16.00
C ASP A 151 -3.26 -3.46 17.06
N GLU A 152 -2.07 -3.82 17.55
CA GLU A 152 -1.88 -4.83 18.61
C GLU A 152 -2.44 -4.36 19.97
N TYR A 153 -2.36 -3.06 20.27
CA TYR A 153 -2.74 -2.46 21.54
C TYR A 153 -3.73 -1.29 21.36
N PRO A 154 -5.02 -1.56 21.06
CA PRO A 154 -6.02 -0.52 20.76
C PRO A 154 -6.32 0.43 21.93
N ASP A 155 -6.01 0.02 23.16
CA ASP A 155 -6.18 0.84 24.38
C ASP A 155 -4.97 1.74 24.68
N VAL A 156 -3.90 1.66 23.87
CA VAL A 156 -2.67 2.45 24.01
C VAL A 156 -2.63 3.50 22.91
N VAL A 157 -2.33 4.74 23.28
CA VAL A 157 -2.11 5.84 22.33
C VAL A 157 -0.69 5.77 21.80
N PHE A 158 -0.52 5.87 20.48
CA PHE A 158 0.75 5.91 19.78
C PHE A 158 0.87 7.24 19.03
N GLU A 159 1.95 7.98 19.27
CA GLU A 159 2.24 9.21 18.53
C GLU A 159 3.61 9.10 17.84
N HIS A 160 3.59 9.09 16.51
CA HIS A 160 4.80 9.09 15.70
C HIS A 160 5.18 10.51 15.27
N VAL A 161 6.47 10.85 15.33
CA VAL A 161 7.00 12.13 14.86
C VAL A 161 7.66 11.97 13.49
N SER A 162 7.39 12.89 12.57
CA SER A 162 8.04 13.04 11.23
C SER A 162 7.59 12.10 10.11
N GLY A 163 6.50 11.33 10.26
CA GLY A 163 6.08 10.33 9.27
C GLY A 163 4.86 10.73 8.43
N TYR A 164 4.28 9.75 7.74
CA TYR A 164 3.10 9.93 6.88
C TYR A 164 2.01 8.87 7.05
N LYS A 165 2.15 7.92 8.00
CA LYS A 165 1.10 6.97 8.38
C LYS A 165 0.46 7.42 9.69
N ALA A 166 -0.84 7.23 9.79
CA ALA A 166 -1.68 7.42 10.97
C ALA A 166 -2.94 6.52 10.82
N ASN A 167 -3.70 6.34 11.90
CA ASN A 167 -5.04 5.76 11.86
C ASN A 167 -6.05 6.75 12.49
N ASP A 168 -7.35 6.47 12.41
CA ASP A 168 -8.39 7.38 12.93
C ASP A 168 -8.74 7.11 14.41
N THR A 169 -7.91 6.34 15.13
CA THR A 169 -8.22 5.87 16.50
C THR A 169 -7.11 6.21 17.48
N ASN A 170 -6.09 5.37 17.59
CA ASN A 170 -5.06 5.45 18.62
C ASN A 170 -3.65 5.70 18.06
N PHE A 171 -3.48 5.96 16.75
CA PHE A 171 -2.19 6.25 16.13
C PHE A 171 -2.17 7.57 15.38
N GLY A 172 -1.45 8.55 15.91
CA GLY A 172 -1.27 9.88 15.30
C GLY A 172 0.12 10.10 14.75
N ASN A 173 0.19 11.06 13.83
CA ASN A 173 1.43 11.56 13.26
C ASN A 173 1.54 13.07 13.46
N THR A 174 2.58 13.50 14.17
CA THR A 174 2.82 14.92 14.48
C THR A 174 4.12 15.39 13.84
N PHE A 175 4.05 16.51 13.15
CA PHE A 175 5.22 17.25 12.68
C PHE A 175 4.96 18.77 12.66
N GLY A 176 5.97 19.56 12.31
CA GLY A 176 5.83 21.02 12.23
C GLY A 176 6.32 21.63 10.93
N ARG A 177 5.78 22.79 10.60
CA ARG A 177 6.12 23.65 9.45
C ARG A 177 7.45 24.37 9.71
N MET A 178 8.51 23.59 9.96
CA MET A 178 9.85 24.09 10.28
C MET A 178 10.44 25.02 9.21
N TYR A 179 9.89 25.00 8.00
CA TYR A 179 10.27 25.94 6.94
C TYR A 179 9.97 27.40 7.31
N GLU A 180 8.99 27.67 8.18
CA GLU A 180 8.65 29.02 8.65
C GLU A 180 9.81 29.67 9.44
N PRO A 181 10.29 29.10 10.57
CA PRO A 181 11.44 29.67 11.26
C PRO A 181 12.76 29.48 10.50
N ARG A 182 12.87 28.49 9.60
CA ARG A 182 14.03 28.38 8.69
C ARG A 182 14.16 29.63 7.82
N TYR A 183 13.07 30.13 7.25
CA TYR A 183 13.05 31.40 6.52
C TYR A 183 13.57 32.57 7.35
N LEU A 184 13.05 32.72 8.57
CA LEU A 184 13.46 33.80 9.48
C LEU A 184 14.94 33.71 9.87
N SER A 185 15.43 32.50 10.17
CA SER A 185 16.85 32.27 10.45
C SER A 185 17.74 32.55 9.23
N GLY A 186 17.22 32.36 8.02
CA GLY A 186 17.84 32.74 6.78
C GLY A 186 18.03 34.25 6.66
N MET A 187 17.01 35.05 7.01
CA MET A 187 17.13 36.51 7.06
C MET A 187 18.22 36.98 8.03
N VAL A 188 18.31 36.34 9.20
CA VAL A 188 19.39 36.63 10.17
C VAL A 188 20.77 36.27 9.59
N ALA A 189 20.89 35.13 8.91
CA ALA A 189 22.14 34.71 8.30
C ALA A 189 22.57 35.61 7.12
N GLY A 190 21.61 36.02 6.28
CA GLY A 190 21.84 36.91 5.14
C GLY A 190 22.31 38.30 5.55
N SER A 191 21.73 38.86 6.62
CA SER A 191 22.20 40.14 7.19
C SER A 191 23.56 40.04 7.89
N ALA A 192 23.92 38.86 8.40
CA ALA A 192 25.18 38.63 9.10
C ALA A 192 26.38 38.34 8.18
N THR A 193 26.16 37.77 6.98
CA THR A 193 27.26 37.42 6.07
C THR A 193 27.88 38.67 5.43
N THR A 194 29.21 38.70 5.40
CA THR A 194 30.03 39.70 4.70
C THR A 194 30.74 39.12 3.47
N SER A 195 30.84 37.79 3.40
CA SER A 195 31.46 37.05 2.29
C SER A 195 30.50 36.78 1.14
N ASN A 196 29.18 36.89 1.38
CA ASN A 196 28.10 36.41 0.50
C ASN A 196 28.12 34.88 0.28
N LEU A 197 28.87 34.13 1.10
CA LEU A 197 28.89 32.67 1.09
C LEU A 197 28.50 32.15 2.47
N ILE A 198 27.37 31.45 2.53
CA ILE A 198 26.87 30.78 3.74
C ILE A 198 27.02 29.28 3.52
N GLY A 199 27.69 28.59 4.44
CA GLY A 199 27.76 27.14 4.41
C GLY A 199 26.55 26.52 5.10
N TYR A 200 26.03 25.41 4.59
CA TYR A 200 24.92 24.68 5.18
C TYR A 200 25.27 23.19 5.33
N VAL A 201 25.40 22.69 6.55
CA VAL A 201 25.70 21.27 6.81
C VAL A 201 24.40 20.49 6.92
N ALA A 202 24.15 19.55 6.02
CA ALA A 202 22.87 18.84 5.90
C ALA A 202 23.02 17.32 6.01
N ALA A 203 22.00 16.66 6.56
CA ALA A 203 21.98 15.22 6.81
C ALA A 203 21.78 14.41 5.52
N PHE A 204 20.53 14.28 5.06
CA PHE A 204 20.13 13.52 3.87
C PHE A 204 19.32 14.37 2.89
N PRO A 205 19.41 14.11 1.57
CA PRO A 205 18.66 14.84 0.57
C PRO A 205 17.22 14.32 0.43
N ILE A 206 16.42 14.50 1.47
CA ILE A 206 15.00 14.15 1.47
C ILE A 206 14.14 15.41 1.45
N PRO A 207 12.85 15.32 1.06
CA PRO A 207 12.00 16.50 0.89
C PRO A 207 11.92 17.44 2.10
N GLU A 208 11.92 16.89 3.31
CA GLU A 208 11.96 17.68 4.55
C GLU A 208 13.18 18.61 4.62
N VAL A 209 14.36 18.05 4.39
CA VAL A 209 15.64 18.75 4.50
C VAL A 209 15.78 19.78 3.39
N ILE A 210 15.39 19.40 2.16
CA ILE A 210 15.41 20.27 0.98
C ILE A 210 14.48 21.47 1.19
N ARG A 211 13.26 21.23 1.69
CA ARG A 211 12.30 22.29 2.05
C ARG A 211 12.87 23.25 3.09
N GLY A 212 13.53 22.72 4.12
CA GLY A 212 14.21 23.53 5.14
C GLY A 212 15.33 24.41 4.56
N ILE A 213 16.17 23.85 3.68
CA ILE A 213 17.25 24.58 3.00
C ILE A 213 16.70 25.67 2.09
N ASN A 214 15.67 25.37 1.30
CA ASN A 214 15.07 26.33 0.38
C ASN A 214 14.44 27.50 1.11
N ALA A 215 13.66 27.24 2.16
CA ALA A 215 13.08 28.32 2.96
C ALA A 215 14.17 29.19 3.58
N PHE A 216 15.25 28.59 4.10
CA PHE A 216 16.40 29.31 4.61
C PHE A 216 17.06 30.18 3.52
N ALA A 217 17.29 29.65 2.33
CA ALA A 217 17.90 30.38 1.22
C ALA A 217 17.03 31.56 0.73
N LEU A 218 15.71 31.39 0.66
CA LEU A 218 14.78 32.48 0.34
C LEU A 218 14.84 33.60 1.38
N GLY A 219 14.94 33.24 2.67
CA GLY A 219 15.14 34.20 3.76
C GLY A 219 16.49 34.94 3.67
N VAL A 220 17.57 34.23 3.35
CA VAL A 220 18.90 34.82 3.09
C VAL A 220 18.79 35.88 1.99
N GLN A 221 18.14 35.56 0.88
CA GLN A 221 18.02 36.45 -0.27
C GLN A 221 17.15 37.68 -0.01
N GLU A 222 16.20 37.61 0.93
CA GLU A 222 15.40 38.78 1.31
C GLU A 222 16.28 39.90 1.92
N THR A 223 17.27 39.53 2.72
CA THR A 223 18.16 40.48 3.40
C THR A 223 19.46 40.73 2.62
N ASN A 224 19.95 39.73 1.90
CA ASN A 224 21.14 39.82 1.06
C ASN A 224 20.95 39.04 -0.26
N PRO A 225 20.43 39.70 -1.32
CA PRO A 225 20.20 39.07 -2.63
C PRO A 225 21.47 38.54 -3.33
N ASP A 226 22.66 38.98 -2.93
CA ASP A 226 23.93 38.57 -3.52
C ASP A 226 24.52 37.33 -2.82
N ALA A 227 23.95 36.89 -1.69
CA ALA A 227 24.43 35.75 -0.92
C ALA A 227 23.95 34.41 -1.49
N VAL A 228 24.81 33.39 -1.40
CA VAL A 228 24.51 32.01 -1.79
C VAL A 228 24.68 31.06 -0.60
N VAL A 229 23.92 29.97 -0.61
CA VAL A 229 23.92 28.94 0.44
C VAL A 229 24.56 27.66 -0.12
N GLU A 230 25.78 27.34 0.27
CA GLU A 230 26.49 26.13 -0.18
C GLU A 230 26.27 24.94 0.76
N VAL A 231 25.65 23.88 0.26
CA VAL A 231 25.25 22.69 1.01
C VAL A 231 26.36 21.64 1.01
N ALA A 232 26.65 21.09 2.19
CA ALA A 232 27.49 19.90 2.38
C ALA A 232 26.66 18.77 2.99
N TRP A 233 26.44 17.70 2.21
CA TRP A 233 25.76 16.50 2.67
C TRP A 233 26.71 15.61 3.48
N THR A 234 26.18 15.08 4.58
CA THR A 234 26.92 14.25 5.53
C THR A 234 26.47 12.79 5.51
N SER A 235 25.26 12.51 4.97
CA SER A 235 24.66 11.18 4.89
C SER A 235 24.53 10.48 6.25
N THR A 236 24.26 11.25 7.29
CA THR A 236 24.00 10.79 8.66
C THR A 236 23.14 11.83 9.38
N TRP A 237 22.30 11.43 10.32
CA TRP A 237 21.54 12.34 11.18
C TRP A 237 22.40 12.90 12.33
N PHE A 238 23.29 12.05 12.86
CA PHE A 238 24.18 12.37 13.98
C PHE A 238 25.57 11.74 13.78
N ASP A 239 26.55 12.56 13.43
CA ASP A 239 27.97 12.23 13.53
C ASP A 239 28.77 13.53 13.74
N PRO A 240 29.11 13.88 15.00
CA PRO A 240 29.80 15.13 15.30
C PRO A 240 31.15 15.30 14.59
N VAL A 241 31.82 14.19 14.23
CA VAL A 241 33.11 14.25 13.51
C VAL A 241 32.86 14.64 12.06
N VAL A 242 31.93 13.94 11.38
CA VAL A 242 31.59 14.22 9.97
C VAL A 242 30.95 15.61 9.82
N GLU A 243 30.08 16.00 10.74
CA GLU A 243 29.46 17.32 10.78
C GLU A 243 30.53 18.41 10.92
N GLY A 244 31.42 18.26 11.90
CA GLY A 244 32.49 19.22 12.14
C GLY A 244 33.48 19.32 10.97
N ASP A 245 33.80 18.21 10.31
CA ASP A 245 34.67 18.20 9.13
C ASP A 245 33.98 18.85 7.91
N SER A 246 32.67 18.65 7.75
CA SER A 246 31.87 19.29 6.70
C SER A 246 31.75 20.81 6.91
N ALA A 247 31.51 21.25 8.14
CA ALA A 247 31.53 22.66 8.51
C ALA A 247 32.90 23.29 8.23
N GLN A 248 33.99 22.60 8.61
CA GLN A 248 35.35 23.06 8.33
C GLN A 248 35.61 23.20 6.81
N ALA A 249 35.13 22.26 6.00
CA ALA A 249 35.30 22.33 4.55
C ALA A 249 34.60 23.56 3.93
N LEU A 250 33.42 23.93 4.44
CA LEU A 250 32.70 25.14 4.01
C LEU A 250 33.40 26.42 4.46
N LEU A 251 33.90 26.46 5.70
CA LEU A 251 34.72 27.56 6.22
C LEU A 251 36.01 27.75 5.38
N ASP A 252 36.67 26.65 5.00
CA ASP A 252 37.88 26.68 4.17
C ASP A 252 37.62 27.20 2.74
N LYS A 253 36.38 27.07 2.25
CA LYS A 253 35.91 27.68 0.98
C LYS A 253 35.62 29.19 1.12
N GLY A 254 35.60 29.72 2.34
CA GLY A 254 35.42 31.14 2.62
C GLY A 254 34.04 31.50 3.16
N ALA A 255 33.20 30.53 3.54
CA ALA A 255 31.95 30.81 4.22
C ALA A 255 32.22 31.52 5.56
N ASP A 256 31.50 32.59 5.85
CA ASP A 256 31.59 33.33 7.12
C ASP A 256 30.35 33.18 8.01
N VAL A 257 29.36 32.42 7.55
CA VAL A 257 28.22 31.93 8.33
C VAL A 257 28.03 30.45 8.02
N ILE A 258 27.80 29.62 9.05
CA ILE A 258 27.45 28.21 8.93
C ILE A 258 26.03 28.00 9.48
N ALA A 259 25.15 27.39 8.70
CA ALA A 259 23.86 26.87 9.12
C ALA A 259 23.89 25.34 9.11
N MET A 260 22.93 24.69 9.77
CA MET A 260 22.93 23.23 9.89
C MET A 260 21.54 22.57 9.95
N HIS A 261 21.50 21.28 9.64
CA HIS A 261 20.39 20.35 9.84
C HIS A 261 20.80 19.09 10.64
N GLN A 262 22.03 19.04 11.15
CA GLN A 262 22.53 17.92 11.94
C GLN A 262 22.15 18.03 13.42
N ASP A 263 22.17 16.90 14.12
CA ASP A 263 21.71 16.79 15.51
C ASP A 263 22.81 17.01 16.55
N SER A 264 23.90 17.72 16.22
CA SER A 264 24.99 18.00 17.16
C SER A 264 25.46 19.46 17.13
N THR A 265 26.37 19.82 18.06
CA THR A 265 26.92 21.18 18.20
C THR A 265 28.18 21.41 17.37
N ALA A 266 28.67 20.39 16.66
CA ALA A 266 30.00 20.39 16.06
C ALA A 266 30.20 21.48 15.01
N ALA A 267 29.20 21.77 14.17
CA ALA A 267 29.28 22.84 13.18
C ALA A 267 29.44 24.22 13.84
N GLY A 268 28.75 24.47 14.96
CA GLY A 268 28.84 25.71 15.73
C GLY A 268 30.22 25.91 16.36
N GLU A 269 30.78 24.85 16.94
CA GLU A 269 32.12 24.88 17.53
C GLU A 269 33.20 25.18 16.48
N LYS A 270 33.05 24.64 15.26
CA LYS A 270 33.94 24.93 14.13
C LYS A 270 33.80 26.36 13.64
N ALA A 271 32.57 26.87 13.52
CA ALA A 271 32.31 28.25 13.15
C ALA A 271 32.95 29.22 14.16
N GLU A 272 32.76 28.99 15.46
CA GLU A 272 33.37 29.81 16.52
C GLU A 272 34.90 29.76 16.49
N ALA A 273 35.49 28.58 16.34
CA ALA A 273 36.94 28.42 16.22
C ALA A 273 37.53 29.16 15.00
N ALA A 274 36.76 29.29 13.91
CA ALA A 274 37.13 30.04 12.72
C ALA A 274 36.79 31.54 12.79
N GLY A 275 36.07 31.99 13.82
CA GLY A 275 35.56 33.35 13.94
C GLY A 275 34.41 33.67 12.97
N ALA A 276 33.77 32.64 12.43
CA ALA A 276 32.55 32.73 11.63
C ALA A 276 31.30 32.75 12.53
N ARG A 277 30.15 33.03 11.93
CA ARG A 277 28.85 33.00 12.60
C ARG A 277 28.12 31.68 12.38
N TRP A 278 27.12 31.40 13.20
CA TRP A 278 26.43 30.12 13.21
C TRP A 278 24.92 30.25 13.46
N VAL A 279 24.13 29.59 12.61
CA VAL A 279 22.70 29.35 12.83
C VAL A 279 22.55 27.88 13.26
N ALA A 280 22.13 27.68 14.51
CA ALA A 280 21.89 26.36 15.05
C ALA A 280 20.53 25.80 14.58
N TYR A 281 20.19 24.58 14.99
CA TYR A 281 18.96 23.89 14.61
C TYR A 281 18.48 22.94 15.72
N ASN A 282 17.19 22.60 15.70
CA ASN A 282 16.42 21.82 16.67
C ASN A 282 16.21 22.51 18.04
N SER A 283 17.20 23.24 18.54
CA SER A 283 17.17 23.89 19.85
C SER A 283 17.99 25.20 19.90
N ASP A 284 17.85 25.95 20.99
CA ASP A 284 18.76 27.05 21.31
C ASP A 284 20.10 26.49 21.83
N MET A 285 21.06 26.34 20.93
CA MET A 285 22.41 25.88 21.22
C MET A 285 23.40 27.01 21.52
N SER A 286 22.94 28.23 21.83
CA SER A 286 23.80 29.41 22.05
C SER A 286 24.89 29.19 23.10
N ALA A 287 24.67 28.33 24.10
CA ALA A 287 25.64 28.02 25.14
C ALA A 287 26.89 27.27 24.63
N HIS A 288 26.82 26.59 23.49
CA HIS A 288 27.90 25.75 22.95
C HIS A 288 28.89 26.54 22.08
N ALA A 289 28.42 27.57 21.38
CA ALA A 289 29.24 28.44 20.54
C ALA A 289 28.78 29.91 20.65
N PRO A 290 28.86 30.52 21.85
CA PRO A 290 28.21 31.80 22.16
C PRO A 290 28.75 32.98 21.36
N ALA A 291 29.98 32.94 20.86
CA ALA A 291 30.55 34.00 20.03
C ALA A 291 30.19 33.86 18.54
N ALA A 292 29.80 32.66 18.08
CA ALA A 292 29.35 32.43 16.72
C ALA A 292 27.83 32.50 16.57
N HIS A 293 27.08 32.10 17.59
CA HIS A 293 25.62 31.93 17.51
C HIS A 293 24.89 33.20 17.05
N LEU A 294 23.96 33.04 16.11
CA LEU A 294 23.08 34.08 15.60
C LEU A 294 21.64 33.88 16.09
N THR A 295 21.11 32.67 15.89
CA THR A 295 19.76 32.23 16.28
C THR A 295 19.65 30.73 15.96
N ALA A 296 18.46 30.15 16.13
CA ALA A 296 18.12 28.77 15.75
C ALA A 296 16.63 28.64 15.41
N PRO A 297 16.24 27.94 14.33
CA PRO A 297 14.92 27.35 14.23
C PRO A 297 14.80 26.24 15.28
N VAL A 298 13.79 26.32 16.15
CA VAL A 298 13.63 25.44 17.31
C VAL A 298 12.30 24.70 17.29
N TRP A 299 12.31 23.50 17.85
CA TRP A 299 11.10 22.76 18.15
C TRP A 299 10.57 23.10 19.53
N ASN A 300 9.25 23.15 19.66
CA ASN A 300 8.54 23.29 20.92
C ASN A 300 7.52 22.16 21.07
N TRP A 301 8.04 20.96 21.34
CA TRP A 301 7.23 19.74 21.45
C TRP A 301 6.37 19.70 22.74
N GLY A 302 6.76 20.43 23.78
CA GLY A 302 6.16 20.35 25.12
C GLY A 302 4.64 20.52 25.15
N PRO A 303 4.08 21.62 24.62
CA PRO A 303 2.64 21.84 24.55
C PRO A 303 1.90 20.73 23.79
N ARG A 304 2.47 20.25 22.69
CA ARG A 304 1.86 19.18 21.88
C ARG A 304 1.86 17.85 22.62
N TYR A 305 2.95 17.48 23.30
CA TYR A 305 2.97 16.28 24.13
C TYR A 305 2.06 16.39 25.35
N ALA A 306 1.97 17.56 25.98
CA ALA A 306 1.01 17.80 27.06
C ALA A 306 -0.44 17.68 26.56
N GLU A 307 -0.74 18.17 25.36
CA GLU A 307 -2.03 18.00 24.70
C GLU A 307 -2.35 16.52 24.45
N ILE A 308 -1.45 15.77 23.82
CA ILE A 308 -1.64 14.34 23.52
C ILE A 308 -1.85 13.53 24.80
N ILE A 309 -1.01 13.74 25.82
CA ILE A 309 -1.15 13.07 27.12
C ILE A 309 -2.45 13.49 27.83
N GLY A 310 -2.84 14.76 27.70
CA GLY A 310 -4.12 15.26 28.22
C GLY A 310 -5.32 14.61 27.55
N GLN A 311 -5.30 14.49 26.22
CA GLN A 311 -6.33 13.81 25.43
C GLN A 311 -6.39 12.32 25.75
N ALA A 312 -5.24 11.64 25.88
CA ALA A 312 -5.17 10.25 26.31
C ALA A 312 -5.76 10.06 27.72
N THR A 313 -5.40 10.93 28.66
CA THR A 313 -5.96 10.94 30.02
C THR A 313 -7.46 11.18 30.05
N ALA A 314 -7.97 12.02 29.14
CA ALA A 314 -9.39 12.30 29.00
C ALA A 314 -10.16 11.23 28.21
N GLY A 315 -9.47 10.30 27.55
CA GLY A 315 -10.07 9.33 26.61
C GLY A 315 -10.64 9.99 25.36
N THR A 316 -10.08 11.13 24.94
CA THR A 316 -10.54 11.92 23.78
C THR A 316 -9.46 12.03 22.70
N TYR A 317 -8.42 11.22 22.77
CA TYR A 317 -7.40 11.18 21.72
C TYR A 317 -8.02 10.59 20.44
N GLU A 318 -7.74 11.25 19.33
CA GLU A 318 -8.04 10.78 17.98
C GLU A 318 -6.73 10.78 17.20
N GLY A 319 -6.46 9.69 16.48
CA GLY A 319 -5.32 9.64 15.57
C GLY A 319 -5.49 10.56 14.35
N GLY A 320 -4.50 10.55 13.46
CA GLY A 320 -4.48 11.38 12.25
C GLY A 320 -3.24 12.25 12.13
N TYR A 321 -3.28 13.23 11.20
CA TYR A 321 -2.13 14.05 10.85
C TYR A 321 -2.18 15.45 11.47
N TYR A 322 -1.08 15.84 12.10
CA TYR A 322 -0.84 17.18 12.59
C TYR A 322 0.41 17.76 11.93
N TRP A 323 0.27 18.88 11.22
CA TRP A 323 1.40 19.65 10.66
C TRP A 323 1.34 21.11 11.10
N GLY A 324 1.80 21.36 12.33
CA GLY A 324 1.63 22.64 13.02
C GLY A 324 2.59 23.74 12.58
N SER A 325 2.09 24.96 12.54
CA SER A 325 2.79 26.20 12.21
C SER A 325 3.41 26.89 13.42
N MET A 326 4.11 28.01 13.19
CA MET A 326 4.50 28.95 14.24
C MET A 326 3.29 29.55 14.96
N ALA A 327 2.12 29.66 14.31
CA ALA A 327 0.89 30.13 14.96
C ALA A 327 0.36 29.09 15.97
N ASP A 328 0.61 27.81 15.72
CA ASP A 328 0.30 26.71 16.64
C ASP A 328 1.36 26.57 17.76
N GLY A 329 2.52 27.21 17.58
CA GLY A 329 3.57 27.30 18.58
C GLY A 329 4.44 26.05 18.71
N ILE A 330 4.35 25.08 17.78
CA ILE A 330 5.18 23.85 17.76
C ILE A 330 6.59 24.09 17.18
N VAL A 331 6.74 25.15 16.39
CA VAL A 331 8.03 25.61 15.85
C VAL A 331 8.18 27.10 16.16
N ASP A 332 9.40 27.53 16.45
CA ASP A 332 9.71 28.95 16.65
C ASP A 332 11.16 29.29 16.26
N LEU A 333 11.52 30.55 16.41
CA LEU A 333 12.89 31.06 16.28
C LEU A 333 13.43 31.41 17.68
N ALA A 334 14.60 30.86 18.02
CA ALA A 334 15.34 31.20 19.23
C ALA A 334 15.74 32.68 19.25
N PRO A 335 16.04 33.25 20.43
CA PRO A 335 16.48 34.65 20.54
C PRO A 335 17.62 34.97 19.57
N ILE A 336 17.48 36.09 18.85
CA ILE A 336 18.52 36.59 17.96
C ILE A 336 19.63 37.21 18.80
N ALA A 337 20.89 36.96 18.43
CA ALA A 337 22.06 37.46 19.13
C ALA A 337 22.09 39.00 19.22
N ASP A 338 22.51 39.52 20.37
CA ASP A 338 22.51 40.96 20.71
C ASP A 338 23.37 41.82 19.77
N ASP A 339 24.28 41.21 19.01
CA ASP A 339 25.19 41.88 18.07
C ASP A 339 24.69 41.90 16.61
N VAL A 340 23.49 41.37 16.33
CA VAL A 340 22.76 41.60 15.08
C VAL A 340 22.15 43.00 15.08
N ASP A 341 22.15 43.68 13.93
CA ASP A 341 21.63 45.05 13.83
C ASP A 341 20.14 45.13 14.24
N ALA A 342 19.79 46.14 15.02
CA ALA A 342 18.45 46.27 15.58
C ALA A 342 17.36 46.48 14.51
N ASP A 343 17.69 47.10 13.38
CA ASP A 343 16.76 47.26 12.27
C ASP A 343 16.50 45.91 11.57
N GLU A 344 17.51 45.04 11.49
CA GLU A 344 17.37 43.66 10.96
C GLU A 344 16.56 42.78 11.90
N VAL A 345 16.82 42.85 13.21
CA VAL A 345 15.98 42.18 14.23
C VAL A 345 14.52 42.62 14.09
N ALA A 346 14.26 43.92 13.92
CA ALA A 346 12.91 44.43 13.74
C ALA A 346 12.26 43.94 12.43
N ALA A 347 13.03 43.77 11.35
CA ALA A 347 12.55 43.21 10.10
C ALA A 347 12.17 41.72 10.23
N VAL A 348 13.01 40.93 10.90
CA VAL A 348 12.74 39.51 11.17
C VAL A 348 11.50 39.35 12.05
N GLU A 349 11.36 40.15 13.11
CA GLU A 349 10.17 40.12 13.98
C GLU A 349 8.89 40.56 13.25
N ALA A 350 8.99 41.54 12.33
CA ALA A 350 7.87 41.91 11.48
C ALA A 350 7.45 40.76 10.55
N ARG A 351 8.42 40.08 9.92
CA ARG A 351 8.16 38.94 9.05
C ARG A 351 7.60 37.74 9.83
N LYS A 352 8.11 37.50 11.03
CA LYS A 352 7.56 36.51 11.97
C LYS A 352 6.08 36.78 12.26
N ALA A 353 5.72 38.03 12.54
CA ALA A 353 4.33 38.42 12.77
C ALA A 353 3.44 38.21 11.53
N GLU A 354 3.97 38.44 10.32
CA GLU A 354 3.24 38.21 9.06
C GLU A 354 3.03 36.72 8.77
N ILE A 355 4.01 35.86 9.07
CA ILE A 355 3.89 34.40 8.98
C ILE A 355 2.81 33.91 9.95
N ILE A 356 2.88 34.31 11.22
CA ILE A 356 1.89 33.93 12.25
C ILE A 356 0.49 34.42 11.89
N ALA A 357 0.37 35.60 11.26
CA ALA A 357 -0.90 36.15 10.81
C ALA A 357 -1.43 35.50 9.52
N GLY A 358 -0.64 34.66 8.84
CA GLY A 358 -0.97 34.08 7.54
C GLY A 358 -0.99 35.09 6.39
N THR A 359 -0.42 36.29 6.57
CA THR A 359 -0.35 37.33 5.53
C THR A 359 0.90 37.22 4.67
N PHE A 360 1.86 36.39 5.06
CA PHE A 360 3.03 36.01 4.28
C PHE A 360 3.25 34.50 4.36
N HIS A 361 3.66 33.88 3.25
CA HIS A 361 4.07 32.49 3.20
C HIS A 361 5.48 32.38 2.60
N PRO A 362 6.43 31.68 3.23
CA PRO A 362 7.81 31.53 2.75
C PRO A 362 7.94 31.05 1.29
N PHE A 363 6.97 30.24 0.83
CA PHE A 363 6.92 29.74 -0.55
C PHE A 363 5.87 30.45 -1.43
N SER A 364 5.69 31.76 -1.25
CA SER A 364 4.92 32.59 -2.18
C SER A 364 5.81 33.10 -3.31
N GLY A 365 5.35 32.92 -4.55
CA GLY A 365 6.11 33.29 -5.74
C GLY A 365 6.21 34.81 -6.01
N PRO A 366 7.15 35.23 -6.86
CA PRO A 366 7.93 34.39 -7.77
C PRO A 366 9.12 33.70 -7.08
N ILE A 367 9.27 32.39 -7.33
CA ILE A 367 10.45 31.60 -6.90
C ILE A 367 10.95 30.82 -8.10
N ASN A 368 12.26 30.84 -8.32
CA ASN A 368 12.92 30.03 -9.35
C ASN A 368 13.71 28.88 -8.69
N ASP A 369 13.95 27.81 -9.45
CA ASP A 369 14.90 26.75 -9.10
C ASP A 369 16.36 27.18 -9.36
N GLN A 370 17.33 26.33 -9.01
CA GLN A 370 18.76 26.56 -9.28
C GLN A 370 19.10 26.77 -10.76
N ALA A 371 18.29 26.24 -11.68
CA ALA A 371 18.46 26.37 -13.13
C ALA A 371 17.82 27.65 -13.69
N GLY A 372 17.09 28.41 -12.86
CA GLY A 372 16.37 29.63 -13.25
C GLY A 372 15.00 29.37 -13.87
N ASN A 373 14.46 28.15 -13.75
CA ASN A 373 13.07 27.86 -14.14
C ASN A 373 12.12 28.32 -13.04
N VAL A 374 10.92 28.73 -13.42
CA VAL A 374 9.89 29.19 -12.47
C VAL A 374 9.36 27.98 -11.69
N MET A 375 9.61 27.95 -10.38
CA MET A 375 9.11 26.92 -9.45
C MET A 375 7.77 27.32 -8.84
N VAL A 376 7.58 28.61 -8.51
CA VAL A 376 6.30 29.17 -8.06
C VAL A 376 6.08 30.49 -8.79
N ALA A 377 4.96 30.63 -9.50
CA ALA A 377 4.69 31.84 -10.27
C ALA A 377 4.34 33.03 -9.37
N ALA A 378 4.52 34.25 -9.88
CA ALA A 378 4.20 35.46 -9.13
C ALA A 378 2.70 35.51 -8.76
N GLY A 379 2.41 35.64 -7.45
CA GLY A 379 1.05 35.66 -6.93
C GLY A 379 0.46 34.29 -6.58
N GLU A 380 1.23 33.21 -6.77
CA GLU A 380 0.88 31.86 -6.32
C GLU A 380 1.64 31.50 -5.03
N THR A 381 1.09 30.54 -4.30
CA THR A 381 1.72 29.97 -3.10
C THR A 381 1.77 28.46 -3.28
N MET A 382 2.92 27.86 -3.02
CA MET A 382 3.09 26.41 -3.09
C MET A 382 2.16 25.71 -2.10
N ASP A 383 1.44 24.68 -2.56
CA ASP A 383 0.55 23.88 -1.71
C ASP A 383 1.33 22.89 -0.83
N ASP A 384 0.65 22.37 0.19
CA ASP A 384 1.24 21.45 1.17
C ASP A 384 1.75 20.15 0.53
N GLY A 385 1.07 19.61 -0.48
CA GLY A 385 1.51 18.40 -1.18
C GLY A 385 2.83 18.62 -1.92
N SER A 386 2.92 19.73 -2.67
CA SER A 386 4.16 20.13 -3.35
C SER A 386 5.31 20.38 -2.36
N MET A 387 5.02 20.96 -1.19
CA MET A 387 6.03 21.14 -0.13
C MET A 387 6.48 19.83 0.50
N LEU A 388 5.58 18.87 0.68
CA LEU A 388 5.89 17.55 1.23
C LEU A 388 6.70 16.68 0.25
N GLY A 389 6.56 16.90 -1.06
CA GLY A 389 7.32 16.22 -2.12
C GLY A 389 8.51 17.01 -2.71
N MET A 390 9.00 18.04 -2.04
CA MET A 390 10.01 18.97 -2.58
C MET A 390 11.37 18.30 -2.89
N GLY A 391 11.72 18.17 -4.17
CA GLY A 391 13.00 17.57 -4.60
C GLY A 391 14.06 18.54 -5.11
N LEU A 392 13.68 19.80 -5.38
CA LEU A 392 14.52 20.79 -6.05
C LEU A 392 15.07 21.83 -5.08
N PHE A 393 16.25 22.38 -5.38
CA PHE A 393 16.74 23.58 -4.72
C PHE A 393 16.30 24.86 -5.45
N VAL A 394 16.05 25.93 -4.68
CA VAL A 394 15.78 27.27 -5.21
C VAL A 394 17.04 27.95 -5.73
N GLU A 395 16.86 28.96 -6.59
CA GLU A 395 17.92 29.86 -7.03
C GLU A 395 18.74 30.37 -5.82
N GLY A 396 20.07 30.37 -5.91
CA GLY A 396 20.98 30.82 -4.84
C GLY A 396 21.44 29.75 -3.84
N VAL A 397 20.90 28.53 -3.90
CA VAL A 397 21.52 27.37 -3.24
C VAL A 397 22.64 26.83 -4.14
N VAL A 398 23.77 26.42 -3.56
CA VAL A 398 24.92 25.81 -4.26
C VAL A 398 25.14 24.42 -3.70
N GLY A 399 25.23 23.42 -4.57
CA GLY A 399 25.26 22.01 -4.19
C GLY A 399 24.22 21.25 -4.98
N ALA A 400 24.38 19.94 -5.06
CA ALA A 400 23.40 19.05 -5.67
C ALA A 400 22.62 18.38 -4.54
N THR A 401 21.30 18.32 -4.65
CA THR A 401 20.48 17.43 -3.82
C THR A 401 20.83 15.96 -4.05
N GLY A 402 21.59 15.59 -5.10
CA GLY A 402 21.58 14.21 -5.60
C GLY A 402 20.20 13.80 -6.15
N ASN A 403 19.31 14.81 -6.22
CA ASN A 403 18.00 14.83 -6.78
C ASN A 403 17.99 16.03 -7.75
N GLU A 404 18.80 16.00 -8.83
CA GLU A 404 18.54 16.90 -9.96
C GLU A 404 17.01 16.87 -10.29
N PRO A 405 16.44 17.89 -10.95
CA PRO A 405 15.05 17.79 -11.45
C PRO A 405 14.78 16.47 -12.17
N ASP A 406 15.85 15.95 -12.76
CA ASP A 406 15.94 14.71 -13.51
C ASP A 406 16.39 13.50 -12.64
N ASP A 407 16.34 13.51 -11.31
CA ASP A 407 16.81 12.37 -10.48
C ASP A 407 15.70 11.79 -9.59
N PHE A 408 14.64 12.56 -9.29
CA PHE A 408 13.37 11.93 -8.85
C PHE A 408 12.64 11.28 -10.02
N TRP A 409 12.89 11.80 -11.22
CA TRP A 409 12.46 11.27 -12.50
C TRP A 409 13.58 11.56 -13.51
N PRO A 410 14.53 10.63 -13.76
CA PRO A 410 15.40 10.73 -14.93
C PRO A 410 14.56 11.17 -16.12
N GLU A 411 14.95 12.28 -16.75
CA GLU A 411 14.27 12.71 -17.96
C GLU A 411 14.25 11.51 -18.91
N PRO A 412 13.05 11.06 -19.35
CA PRO A 412 12.95 9.78 -20.01
C PRO A 412 13.88 9.71 -21.22
N VAL A 413 14.77 8.73 -21.21
CA VAL A 413 15.73 8.56 -22.29
C VAL A 413 15.07 7.77 -23.41
N LEU A 414 15.00 8.37 -24.59
CA LEU A 414 14.53 7.69 -25.79
C LEU A 414 15.57 6.67 -26.27
N GLY A 415 15.13 5.43 -26.45
CA GLY A 415 15.88 4.37 -27.11
C GLY A 415 16.08 3.14 -26.23
N GLY A 416 16.89 2.20 -26.72
CA GLY A 416 17.26 1.00 -25.99
C GLY A 416 16.24 -0.14 -26.15
N THR A 417 16.66 -1.33 -25.70
CA THR A 417 15.83 -2.54 -25.71
C THR A 417 15.81 -3.11 -24.30
N LEU A 418 14.61 -3.28 -23.74
CA LEU A 418 14.42 -3.92 -22.44
C LEU A 418 14.35 -5.44 -22.64
N ARG A 419 15.22 -6.20 -21.96
CA ARG A 419 15.28 -7.67 -22.04
C ARG A 419 14.68 -8.28 -20.78
N ILE A 420 13.69 -9.13 -20.94
CA ILE A 420 12.84 -9.63 -19.86
C ILE A 420 12.93 -11.16 -19.80
N GLY A 421 13.17 -11.72 -18.62
CA GLY A 421 13.07 -13.16 -18.38
C GLY A 421 11.65 -13.58 -18.01
N LEU A 422 11.10 -14.56 -18.73
CA LEU A 422 9.78 -15.15 -18.48
C LEU A 422 9.91 -16.58 -17.95
N GLU A 423 9.11 -16.93 -16.93
CA GLU A 423 9.15 -18.26 -16.30
C GLU A 423 8.52 -19.38 -17.14
N ALA A 424 7.72 -19.03 -18.16
CA ALA A 424 7.05 -20.00 -19.01
C ALA A 424 6.78 -19.46 -20.42
N GLU A 425 6.58 -20.38 -21.37
CA GLU A 425 6.07 -20.08 -22.70
C GLU A 425 4.52 -20.08 -22.70
N THR A 426 3.90 -19.50 -23.72
CA THR A 426 2.44 -19.48 -23.93
C THR A 426 2.01 -20.11 -25.25
N ASP A 427 0.82 -20.72 -25.27
CA ASP A 427 0.20 -21.34 -26.45
C ASP A 427 -0.20 -20.33 -27.55
N GLY A 428 -0.18 -19.02 -27.26
CA GLY A 428 -0.39 -17.94 -28.22
C GLY A 428 -0.68 -16.60 -27.53
N LEU A 429 -0.83 -15.54 -28.32
CA LEU A 429 -1.00 -14.16 -27.83
C LEU A 429 -2.30 -13.53 -28.30
N ASN A 430 -3.27 -14.31 -28.78
CA ASN A 430 -4.61 -13.81 -29.07
C ASN A 430 -5.52 -13.96 -27.82
N PRO A 431 -5.82 -12.89 -27.07
CA PRO A 431 -6.63 -12.98 -25.85
C PRO A 431 -8.08 -13.41 -26.11
N ALA A 432 -8.51 -13.49 -27.37
CA ALA A 432 -9.84 -13.97 -27.73
C ALA A 432 -9.97 -15.51 -27.70
N VAL A 433 -8.85 -16.24 -27.84
CA VAL A 433 -8.85 -17.71 -28.01
C VAL A 433 -7.68 -18.43 -27.31
N ASN A 434 -6.62 -17.71 -26.90
CA ASN A 434 -5.52 -18.25 -26.09
C ASN A 434 -5.76 -17.95 -24.61
N ARG A 435 -5.31 -18.84 -23.71
CA ARG A 435 -5.47 -18.68 -22.27
C ARG A 435 -4.27 -17.94 -21.70
N PHE A 436 -4.48 -16.73 -21.17
CA PHE A 436 -3.37 -15.96 -20.64
C PHE A 436 -3.05 -16.42 -19.21
N ALA A 437 -1.84 -16.95 -19.02
CA ALA A 437 -1.19 -17.07 -17.72
C ALA A 437 -0.20 -15.89 -17.53
N VAL A 438 0.53 -15.85 -16.41
CA VAL A 438 1.43 -14.74 -16.04
C VAL A 438 2.34 -14.31 -17.20
N SER A 439 3.09 -15.23 -17.81
CA SER A 439 4.00 -14.90 -18.93
C SER A 439 3.28 -14.37 -20.17
N ALA A 440 2.06 -14.82 -20.43
CA ALA A 440 1.23 -14.31 -21.52
C ALA A 440 0.66 -12.92 -21.20
N TYR A 441 0.32 -12.64 -19.93
CA TYR A 441 -0.07 -11.30 -19.50
C TYR A 441 1.07 -10.31 -19.64
N GLN A 442 2.30 -10.67 -19.24
CA GLN A 442 3.48 -9.80 -19.38
C GLN A 442 3.75 -9.42 -20.84
N MET A 443 3.65 -10.37 -21.77
CA MET A 443 3.73 -10.09 -23.21
C MET A 443 2.52 -9.32 -23.72
N GLY A 444 1.33 -9.67 -23.24
CA GLY A 444 0.06 -9.09 -23.67
C GLY A 444 -0.02 -7.60 -23.41
N THR A 445 0.44 -7.12 -22.25
CA THR A 445 0.41 -5.69 -21.89
C THR A 445 1.38 -4.84 -22.72
N ALA A 446 2.31 -5.45 -23.46
CA ALA A 446 3.12 -4.72 -24.44
C ALA A 446 2.32 -4.37 -25.70
N VAL A 447 1.34 -5.21 -26.07
CA VAL A 447 0.62 -5.14 -27.36
C VAL A 447 -0.83 -4.67 -27.20
N TYR A 448 -1.45 -4.91 -26.06
CA TYR A 448 -2.83 -4.59 -25.76
C TYR A 448 -2.91 -3.60 -24.60
N ASP A 449 -3.86 -2.66 -24.69
CA ASP A 449 -4.34 -1.94 -23.51
C ASP A 449 -5.65 -2.59 -23.02
N TYR A 450 -5.90 -2.48 -21.72
CA TYR A 450 -7.17 -2.90 -21.13
C TYR A 450 -8.27 -1.86 -21.39
N LEU A 451 -9.54 -2.30 -21.40
CA LEU A 451 -10.69 -1.38 -21.38
C LEU A 451 -10.73 -0.55 -20.10
N VAL A 452 -10.41 -1.18 -18.98
CA VAL A 452 -10.45 -0.59 -17.63
C VAL A 452 -9.14 -0.95 -16.93
N VAL A 453 -8.61 -0.03 -16.13
CA VAL A 453 -7.48 -0.29 -15.23
C VAL A 453 -7.88 -0.01 -13.78
N THR A 454 -7.05 -0.35 -12.82
CA THR A 454 -7.31 -0.13 -11.38
C THR A 454 -6.27 0.80 -10.79
N SER A 455 -6.67 1.68 -9.88
CA SER A 455 -5.72 2.49 -9.11
C SER A 455 -5.06 1.66 -8.00
N ASP A 456 -4.04 2.21 -7.35
CA ASP A 456 -3.49 1.62 -6.12
C ASP A 456 -4.36 1.99 -4.91
N ASP A 457 -5.41 1.22 -4.67
CA ASP A 457 -6.27 1.36 -3.50
C ASP A 457 -6.32 0.06 -2.66
N PRO A 458 -6.64 0.13 -1.35
CA PRO A 458 -6.63 -1.04 -0.48
C PRO A 458 -7.60 -2.17 -0.88
N CYS A 459 -8.75 -1.86 -1.49
CA CYS A 459 -9.70 -2.88 -1.95
C CYS A 459 -9.43 -3.37 -3.38
N GLY A 460 -8.56 -2.68 -4.14
CA GLY A 460 -8.39 -2.91 -5.59
C GLY A 460 -9.69 -2.74 -6.36
N CYS A 461 -10.57 -1.84 -5.90
CA CYS A 461 -11.94 -1.71 -6.38
C CYS A 461 -12.28 -0.32 -6.93
N VAL A 462 -11.27 0.55 -7.09
CA VAL A 462 -11.39 1.82 -7.82
C VAL A 462 -10.93 1.63 -9.26
N TYR A 463 -11.90 1.73 -10.18
CA TYR A 463 -11.71 1.47 -11.61
C TYR A 463 -11.50 2.77 -12.39
N ILE A 464 -10.44 2.79 -13.19
CA ILE A 464 -9.98 3.94 -13.95
C ILE A 464 -10.22 3.74 -15.45
N PRO A 465 -10.75 4.75 -16.18
CA PRO A 465 -10.98 4.67 -17.62
C PRO A 465 -9.70 4.47 -18.46
N SER A 466 -9.65 3.45 -19.31
CA SER A 466 -8.56 3.24 -20.28
C SER A 466 -9.10 3.32 -21.72
N LEU A 467 -9.22 2.19 -22.45
CA LEU A 467 -9.86 2.16 -23.77
C LEU A 467 -11.38 2.38 -23.69
N ALA A 468 -12.00 2.09 -22.54
CA ALA A 468 -13.31 2.65 -22.20
C ALA A 468 -13.10 4.00 -21.51
N GLU A 469 -13.60 5.09 -22.09
CA GLU A 469 -13.43 6.44 -21.55
C GLU A 469 -14.42 6.77 -20.41
N SER A 470 -15.54 6.04 -20.35
CA SER A 470 -16.53 6.14 -19.27
C SER A 470 -17.49 4.96 -19.31
N TRP A 471 -18.24 4.75 -18.21
CA TRP A 471 -19.37 3.83 -18.18
C TRP A 471 -20.49 4.35 -17.28
N THR A 472 -21.70 3.85 -17.51
CA THR A 472 -22.87 4.03 -16.65
C THR A 472 -23.53 2.69 -16.39
N HIS A 473 -24.39 2.60 -15.38
CA HIS A 473 -25.10 1.38 -15.03
C HIS A 473 -26.58 1.63 -14.74
N SER A 474 -27.38 0.57 -14.78
CA SER A 474 -28.74 0.55 -14.25
C SER A 474 -28.74 0.59 -12.72
N ASP A 475 -29.85 1.02 -12.11
CA ASP A 475 -30.00 1.12 -10.64
C ASP A 475 -29.77 -0.22 -9.90
N ASP A 476 -29.95 -1.35 -10.59
CA ASP A 476 -29.76 -2.71 -10.07
C ASP A 476 -28.40 -3.33 -10.42
N TYR A 477 -27.50 -2.55 -11.03
CA TYR A 477 -26.16 -2.98 -11.45
C TYR A 477 -26.14 -4.22 -12.38
N ALA A 478 -27.24 -4.49 -13.10
CA ALA A 478 -27.35 -5.61 -14.02
C ALA A 478 -27.00 -5.25 -15.48
N THR A 479 -27.14 -3.98 -15.86
CA THR A 479 -26.82 -3.48 -17.20
C THR A 479 -25.81 -2.36 -17.12
N TRP A 480 -24.80 -2.38 -17.98
CA TRP A 480 -23.72 -1.41 -18.00
C TRP A 480 -23.43 -0.90 -19.41
N ASP A 481 -23.41 0.41 -19.61
CA ASP A 481 -23.09 1.04 -20.89
C ASP A 481 -21.67 1.57 -20.82
N PHE A 482 -20.77 1.04 -21.65
CA PHE A 482 -19.39 1.47 -21.77
C PHE A 482 -19.21 2.29 -23.03
N LYS A 483 -18.69 3.50 -22.88
CA LYS A 483 -18.27 4.35 -23.99
C LYS A 483 -16.79 4.12 -24.28
N ILE A 484 -16.51 3.65 -25.49
CA ILE A 484 -15.18 3.39 -26.01
C ILE A 484 -14.53 4.72 -26.44
N ARG A 485 -13.24 4.86 -26.15
CA ARG A 485 -12.44 6.06 -26.42
C ARG A 485 -12.33 6.31 -27.92
N GLU A 486 -12.69 7.52 -28.35
CA GLU A 486 -12.54 7.95 -29.74
C GLU A 486 -11.06 8.24 -30.10
N GLY A 487 -10.72 8.04 -31.38
CA GLY A 487 -9.42 8.42 -31.93
C GLY A 487 -8.28 7.43 -31.69
N VAL A 488 -8.55 6.30 -31.02
CA VAL A 488 -7.57 5.21 -30.86
C VAL A 488 -7.51 4.35 -32.13
N THR A 489 -6.30 3.98 -32.55
CA THR A 489 -6.06 3.07 -33.68
C THR A 489 -5.30 1.84 -33.26
N PHE A 490 -5.63 0.69 -33.84
CA PHE A 490 -4.83 -0.52 -33.74
C PHE A 490 -3.50 -0.39 -34.52
N HIS A 491 -2.55 -1.29 -34.25
CA HIS A 491 -1.25 -1.33 -34.94
C HIS A 491 -1.36 -1.52 -36.47
N ASP A 492 -2.46 -2.10 -36.95
CA ASP A 492 -2.76 -2.25 -38.39
C ASP A 492 -3.38 -0.99 -39.04
N GLY A 493 -3.60 0.07 -38.25
CA GLY A 493 -4.19 1.34 -38.66
C GLY A 493 -5.72 1.37 -38.68
N SER A 494 -6.40 0.28 -38.33
CA SER A 494 -7.86 0.29 -38.18
C SER A 494 -8.28 1.03 -36.89
N PRO A 495 -9.47 1.68 -36.86
CA PRO A 495 -9.95 2.35 -35.67
C PRO A 495 -10.44 1.37 -34.61
N LEU A 496 -10.26 1.70 -33.34
CA LEU A 496 -10.95 1.04 -32.23
C LEU A 496 -12.42 1.49 -32.20
N THR A 497 -13.34 0.53 -32.23
CA THR A 497 -14.78 0.76 -32.14
C THR A 497 -15.44 -0.24 -31.21
N ALA A 498 -16.67 0.03 -30.79
CA ALA A 498 -17.47 -0.90 -29.99
C ALA A 498 -17.72 -2.24 -30.73
N GLU A 499 -17.68 -2.26 -32.06
CA GLU A 499 -17.79 -3.48 -32.87
C GLU A 499 -16.61 -4.43 -32.63
N ALA A 500 -15.37 -3.92 -32.59
CA ALA A 500 -14.20 -4.75 -32.31
C ALA A 500 -14.28 -5.37 -30.91
N VAL A 501 -14.72 -4.59 -29.91
CA VAL A 501 -14.93 -5.04 -28.54
C VAL A 501 -15.99 -6.15 -28.47
N LEU A 502 -17.15 -5.93 -29.10
CA LEU A 502 -18.22 -6.93 -29.14
C LEU A 502 -17.79 -8.22 -29.86
N TYR A 503 -16.99 -8.10 -30.92
CA TYR A 503 -16.48 -9.25 -31.65
C TYR A 503 -15.51 -10.07 -30.81
N ALA A 504 -14.59 -9.40 -30.10
CA ALA A 504 -13.66 -10.06 -29.17
C ALA A 504 -14.42 -10.82 -28.07
N LEU A 505 -15.42 -10.19 -27.43
CA LEU A 505 -16.27 -10.84 -26.43
C LEU A 505 -16.96 -12.08 -27.01
N LYS A 506 -17.53 -11.98 -28.21
CA LYS A 506 -18.22 -13.11 -28.88
C LYS A 506 -17.25 -14.24 -29.21
N MET A 507 -16.02 -13.95 -29.61
CA MET A 507 -15.00 -14.99 -29.81
C MET A 507 -14.67 -15.70 -28.49
N GLN A 508 -14.41 -14.93 -27.43
CA GLN A 508 -14.10 -15.48 -26.11
C GLN A 508 -15.23 -16.37 -25.58
N LEU A 509 -16.49 -15.95 -25.71
CA LEU A 509 -17.65 -16.75 -25.31
C LEU A 509 -17.80 -18.06 -26.10
N ASN A 510 -17.36 -18.08 -27.35
CA ASN A 510 -17.45 -19.24 -28.24
C ASN A 510 -16.26 -20.19 -28.10
N ASP A 511 -15.13 -19.72 -27.59
CA ASP A 511 -13.99 -20.57 -27.30
C ASP A 511 -14.35 -21.58 -26.18
N PRO A 512 -14.06 -22.87 -26.35
CA PRO A 512 -14.47 -23.90 -25.38
C PRO A 512 -13.73 -23.80 -24.05
N THR A 513 -12.59 -23.12 -23.97
CA THR A 513 -11.77 -23.03 -22.76
C THR A 513 -11.83 -21.64 -22.13
N VAL A 514 -11.69 -20.57 -22.92
CA VAL A 514 -11.83 -19.19 -22.46
C VAL A 514 -13.29 -18.90 -22.10
N GLY A 515 -14.23 -19.40 -22.89
CA GLY A 515 -15.66 -19.13 -22.71
C GLY A 515 -16.24 -19.66 -21.41
N ILE A 516 -15.60 -20.65 -20.77
CA ILE A 516 -16.02 -21.14 -19.45
C ILE A 516 -15.94 -20.00 -18.42
N ALA A 517 -14.85 -19.21 -18.47
CA ALA A 517 -14.66 -18.10 -17.54
C ALA A 517 -15.60 -16.94 -17.84
N VAL A 518 -15.73 -16.61 -19.13
CA VAL A 518 -16.53 -15.47 -19.58
C VAL A 518 -18.02 -15.70 -19.33
N ARG A 519 -18.57 -16.89 -19.62
CA ARG A 519 -20.00 -17.19 -19.41
C ARG A 519 -20.45 -17.11 -17.96
N ALA A 520 -19.55 -17.24 -16.99
CA ALA A 520 -19.88 -17.08 -15.58
C ALA A 520 -20.23 -15.62 -15.21
N LEU A 521 -19.76 -14.66 -16.01
CA LEU A 521 -19.89 -13.22 -15.76
C LEU A 521 -21.16 -12.60 -16.37
N PHE A 522 -21.65 -13.17 -17.48
CA PHE A 522 -22.77 -12.63 -18.26
C PHE A 522 -24.04 -13.46 -18.08
N ALA A 523 -25.21 -12.84 -18.25
CA ALA A 523 -26.48 -13.53 -18.21
C ALA A 523 -26.50 -14.69 -19.22
N ALA A 524 -26.90 -15.87 -18.73
CA ALA A 524 -27.13 -17.04 -19.56
C ALA A 524 -28.55 -17.02 -20.14
N ASP A 525 -28.74 -17.70 -21.26
CA ASP A 525 -29.99 -17.78 -22.05
C ASP A 525 -31.27 -17.80 -21.19
N ASP A 526 -32.27 -17.02 -21.60
CA ASP A 526 -33.65 -17.28 -21.20
C ASP A 526 -34.13 -18.56 -21.93
N PRO A 527 -34.42 -19.65 -21.19
CA PRO A 527 -34.84 -20.91 -21.79
C PRO A 527 -36.22 -20.81 -22.48
N GLU A 528 -36.99 -19.73 -22.28
CA GLU A 528 -38.28 -19.50 -22.92
C GLU A 528 -38.20 -18.69 -24.21
N THR A 529 -37.21 -17.80 -24.38
CA THR A 529 -37.18 -16.84 -25.50
C THR A 529 -36.05 -17.04 -26.51
N GLU A 530 -35.03 -17.86 -26.20
CA GLU A 530 -33.84 -18.09 -27.05
C GLU A 530 -33.12 -16.78 -27.51
N ALA A 531 -33.46 -15.63 -26.92
CA ALA A 531 -32.86 -14.34 -27.24
C ALA A 531 -31.67 -14.08 -26.29
N PHE A 532 -30.47 -14.09 -26.86
CA PHE A 532 -29.19 -13.97 -26.16
C PHE A 532 -28.41 -12.78 -26.72
N GLU A 533 -28.18 -11.75 -25.92
CA GLU A 533 -27.19 -10.71 -26.22
C GLU A 533 -26.45 -10.36 -24.91
N PRO A 534 -25.27 -10.97 -24.63
CA PRO A 534 -24.47 -10.67 -23.42
C PRO A 534 -23.90 -9.25 -23.49
N ALA A 535 -23.83 -8.72 -24.71
CA ALA A 535 -23.65 -7.32 -25.00
C ALA A 535 -24.26 -6.95 -26.36
N GLU A 536 -24.62 -5.68 -26.52
CA GLU A 536 -25.24 -5.10 -27.70
C GLU A 536 -24.63 -3.72 -28.01
N LEU A 537 -24.59 -3.34 -29.29
CA LEU A 537 -24.14 -2.00 -29.69
C LEU A 537 -25.27 -1.01 -29.52
N LEU A 538 -25.06 0.06 -28.76
CA LEU A 538 -25.97 1.21 -28.73
C LEU A 538 -25.67 2.17 -29.89
N ASP A 539 -24.38 2.34 -30.19
CA ASP A 539 -23.87 3.07 -31.35
C ASP A 539 -22.44 2.60 -31.68
N GLU A 540 -21.72 3.34 -32.54
CA GLU A 540 -20.38 2.99 -33.02
C GLU A 540 -19.33 2.94 -31.90
N MET A 541 -19.50 3.74 -30.85
CA MET A 541 -18.54 3.89 -29.75
C MET A 541 -19.13 3.46 -28.40
N THR A 542 -20.35 2.93 -28.35
CA THR A 542 -21.01 2.56 -27.08
C THR A 542 -21.50 1.12 -27.15
N ILE A 543 -21.02 0.31 -26.20
CA ILE A 543 -21.42 -1.09 -26.01
C ILE A 543 -22.15 -1.22 -24.66
N ARG A 544 -23.29 -1.89 -24.67
CA ARG A 544 -24.04 -2.25 -23.46
C ARG A 544 -23.76 -3.70 -23.11
N TYR A 545 -23.37 -3.97 -21.87
CA TYR A 545 -23.18 -5.30 -21.31
C TYR A 545 -24.31 -5.68 -20.35
N HIS A 546 -24.56 -6.98 -20.23
CA HIS A 546 -25.57 -7.54 -19.33
C HIS A 546 -24.95 -8.55 -18.35
N ALA A 547 -24.77 -8.12 -17.10
CA ALA A 547 -24.22 -8.94 -16.04
C ALA A 547 -25.15 -10.11 -15.70
N LYS A 548 -24.58 -11.25 -15.29
CA LYS A 548 -25.38 -12.44 -14.92
C LYS A 548 -26.30 -12.20 -13.71
N ARG A 549 -25.82 -11.37 -12.79
CA ARG A 549 -26.44 -10.98 -11.53
C ARG A 549 -26.02 -9.53 -11.25
N PRO A 550 -26.73 -8.81 -10.36
CA PRO A 550 -26.26 -7.51 -9.85
C PRO A 550 -24.79 -7.57 -9.45
N HIS A 551 -23.98 -6.67 -10.00
CA HIS A 551 -22.53 -6.69 -9.80
C HIS A 551 -21.98 -5.26 -9.80
N VAL A 552 -21.71 -4.71 -8.61
CA VAL A 552 -21.24 -3.32 -8.46
C VAL A 552 -19.83 -3.12 -9.03
N ASP A 553 -19.02 -4.17 -8.98
CA ASP A 553 -17.64 -4.25 -9.46
C ASP A 553 -17.50 -4.68 -10.93
N PHE A 554 -18.58 -4.61 -11.71
CA PHE A 554 -18.59 -5.10 -13.09
C PHE A 554 -17.44 -4.56 -13.97
N PRO A 555 -16.98 -3.28 -13.87
CA PRO A 555 -15.82 -2.80 -14.60
C PRO A 555 -14.53 -3.58 -14.34
N GLY A 556 -14.39 -4.18 -13.14
CA GLY A 556 -13.25 -5.00 -12.76
C GLY A 556 -13.02 -6.20 -13.68
N ASN A 557 -14.08 -6.73 -14.32
CA ASN A 557 -13.96 -7.83 -15.29
C ASN A 557 -13.09 -7.47 -16.49
N PHE A 558 -12.93 -6.18 -16.80
CA PHE A 558 -12.16 -5.70 -17.96
C PHE A 558 -10.77 -5.18 -17.61
N THR A 559 -10.27 -5.49 -16.40
CA THR A 559 -8.90 -5.20 -15.95
C THR A 559 -7.90 -6.33 -16.29
N GLY A 560 -8.41 -7.44 -16.84
CA GLY A 560 -7.64 -8.61 -17.26
C GLY A 560 -7.91 -9.01 -18.71
N GLN A 561 -7.76 -10.29 -19.04
CA GLN A 561 -7.82 -10.79 -20.43
C GLN A 561 -9.09 -10.38 -21.21
N LEU A 562 -10.25 -10.31 -20.55
CA LEU A 562 -11.51 -9.87 -21.17
C LEU A 562 -11.46 -8.41 -21.65
N GLY A 563 -10.62 -7.58 -21.02
CA GLY A 563 -10.40 -6.19 -21.41
C GLY A 563 -9.34 -5.99 -22.50
N ASN A 564 -8.56 -7.01 -22.86
CA ASN A 564 -7.60 -6.91 -23.96
C ASN A 564 -8.33 -7.03 -25.30
N VAL A 565 -8.30 -5.97 -26.12
CA VAL A 565 -9.05 -5.91 -27.38
C VAL A 565 -8.11 -6.08 -28.56
N PRO A 566 -8.19 -7.18 -29.33
CA PRO A 566 -7.48 -7.32 -30.59
C PRO A 566 -8.19 -6.58 -31.73
N SER A 567 -7.46 -6.27 -32.81
CA SER A 567 -8.10 -5.64 -33.97
C SER A 567 -9.10 -6.60 -34.64
N LEU A 568 -10.21 -6.06 -35.16
CA LEU A 568 -11.23 -6.86 -35.84
C LEU A 568 -10.66 -7.60 -37.06
N ALA A 569 -9.82 -6.92 -37.84
CA ALA A 569 -9.19 -7.50 -39.03
C ALA A 569 -8.26 -8.66 -38.66
N TYR A 570 -7.49 -8.52 -37.58
CA TYR A 570 -6.65 -9.56 -37.03
C TYR A 570 -7.46 -10.78 -36.59
N MET A 571 -8.52 -10.56 -35.81
CA MET A 571 -9.37 -11.65 -35.30
C MET A 571 -10.04 -12.45 -36.43
N MET A 572 -10.50 -11.76 -37.48
CA MET A 572 -11.06 -12.42 -38.67
C MET A 572 -9.99 -13.23 -39.41
N ALA A 573 -8.79 -12.66 -39.61
CA ALA A 573 -7.69 -13.36 -40.26
C ALA A 573 -7.23 -14.58 -39.45
N ALA A 574 -7.13 -14.46 -38.13
CA ALA A 574 -6.72 -15.54 -37.24
C ALA A 574 -7.76 -16.67 -37.15
N THR A 575 -9.04 -16.37 -37.39
CA THR A 575 -10.08 -17.39 -37.54
C THR A 575 -9.86 -18.24 -38.80
N ASP A 576 -9.43 -17.61 -39.90
CA ASP A 576 -9.11 -18.29 -41.16
C ASP A 576 -7.75 -19.01 -41.12
N ASP A 577 -6.76 -18.42 -40.42
CA ASP A 577 -5.41 -18.96 -40.22
C ASP A 577 -4.99 -18.86 -38.74
N PRO A 578 -5.23 -19.92 -37.94
CA PRO A 578 -4.89 -19.93 -36.52
C PRO A 578 -3.41 -19.75 -36.19
N THR A 579 -2.50 -19.86 -37.16
CA THR A 579 -1.07 -19.59 -36.91
C THR A 579 -0.81 -18.11 -36.59
N LEU A 580 -1.74 -17.22 -36.99
CA LEU A 580 -1.69 -15.80 -36.66
C LEU A 580 -1.95 -15.51 -35.17
N ASN A 581 -2.45 -16.47 -34.40
CA ASN A 581 -2.56 -16.34 -32.94
C ASN A 581 -1.20 -16.11 -32.26
N GLN A 582 -0.08 -16.32 -32.96
CA GLN A 582 1.28 -16.04 -32.48
C GLN A 582 1.76 -14.61 -32.75
N ALA A 583 1.05 -13.85 -33.59
CA ALA A 583 1.43 -12.53 -34.08
C ALA A 583 0.31 -11.50 -33.75
N PRO A 584 0.25 -11.02 -32.50
CA PRO A 584 -0.85 -10.21 -32.01
C PRO A 584 -0.89 -8.81 -32.63
N VAL A 585 -2.10 -8.26 -32.77
CA VAL A 585 -2.36 -6.89 -33.22
C VAL A 585 -3.32 -6.23 -32.22
N GLY A 586 -2.85 -5.20 -31.53
CA GLY A 586 -3.59 -4.49 -30.49
C GLY A 586 -3.47 -2.98 -30.60
N THR A 587 -3.73 -2.28 -29.51
CA THR A 587 -3.66 -0.80 -29.39
C THR A 587 -2.44 -0.32 -28.61
N GLY A 588 -1.72 -1.25 -27.98
CA GLY A 588 -0.71 -0.98 -26.97
C GLY A 588 0.55 -0.27 -27.47
N PRO A 589 1.49 0.00 -26.56
CA PRO A 589 2.67 0.81 -26.83
C PRO A 589 3.74 0.12 -27.70
N PHE A 590 3.67 -1.20 -27.88
CA PHE A 590 4.57 -1.95 -28.75
C PHE A 590 3.79 -2.82 -29.74
N MET A 591 4.36 -2.98 -30.93
CA MET A 591 3.83 -3.77 -32.04
C MET A 591 4.63 -5.05 -32.19
N PHE A 592 3.98 -6.14 -32.62
CA PHE A 592 4.66 -7.39 -32.93
C PHE A 592 5.73 -7.22 -34.00
N ASP A 593 6.95 -7.71 -33.72
CA ASP A 593 8.07 -7.75 -34.68
C ASP A 593 8.41 -9.20 -35.05
N SER A 594 8.77 -10.03 -34.07
CA SER A 594 9.13 -11.43 -34.32
C SER A 594 8.93 -12.33 -33.11
N ARG A 595 8.77 -13.62 -33.36
CA ARG A 595 8.71 -14.65 -32.31
C ARG A 595 9.37 -15.94 -32.77
N VAL A 596 10.19 -16.50 -31.89
CA VAL A 596 10.67 -17.87 -31.94
C VAL A 596 10.20 -18.54 -30.66
N GLN A 597 9.18 -19.38 -30.79
CA GLN A 597 8.59 -20.10 -29.66
C GLN A 597 9.66 -20.90 -28.89
N ASP A 598 9.51 -20.97 -27.57
CA ASP A 598 10.43 -21.54 -26.60
C ASP A 598 11.78 -20.83 -26.52
N SER A 599 11.91 -19.62 -27.08
CA SER A 599 13.16 -18.88 -27.12
C SER A 599 12.99 -17.39 -26.84
N MET A 600 12.45 -16.63 -27.79
CA MET A 600 12.37 -15.18 -27.67
C MET A 600 11.21 -14.58 -28.49
N THR A 601 10.48 -13.66 -27.88
CA THR A 601 9.46 -12.82 -28.53
C THR A 601 9.89 -11.35 -28.46
N ARG A 602 9.86 -10.66 -29.61
CA ARG A 602 10.24 -9.26 -29.73
C ARG A 602 9.07 -8.39 -30.17
N PHE A 603 8.91 -7.26 -29.48
CA PHE A 603 8.00 -6.19 -29.85
C PHE A 603 8.77 -4.88 -30.05
N VAL A 604 8.31 -4.03 -30.96
CA VAL A 604 8.94 -2.75 -31.32
C VAL A 604 8.00 -1.59 -31.07
N ARG A 605 8.55 -0.42 -30.76
CA ARG A 605 7.77 0.79 -30.43
C ARG A 605 6.61 1.05 -31.41
N ASN A 606 5.41 1.30 -30.89
CA ASN A 606 4.29 1.87 -31.63
C ASN A 606 4.44 3.40 -31.70
N PRO A 607 4.79 3.98 -32.86
CA PRO A 607 4.99 5.43 -32.97
C PRO A 607 3.67 6.24 -32.91
N ASN A 608 2.52 5.57 -32.98
CA ASN A 608 1.19 6.18 -32.94
C ASN A 608 0.42 5.74 -31.68
N TYR A 609 1.13 5.44 -30.60
CA TYR A 609 0.49 5.05 -29.35
C TYR A 609 -0.40 6.19 -28.82
N TRP A 610 -1.62 5.85 -28.43
CA TRP A 610 -2.63 6.82 -28.02
C TRP A 610 -2.41 7.34 -26.58
N GLY A 611 -1.74 6.53 -25.75
CA GLY A 611 -1.50 6.80 -24.33
C GLY A 611 -0.29 7.68 -24.03
N GLY A 612 0.33 8.29 -25.05
CA GLY A 612 1.46 9.21 -24.90
C GLY A 612 2.76 8.66 -25.49
N ASP A 613 3.88 9.17 -24.98
CA ASP A 613 5.21 8.78 -25.44
C ASP A 613 5.57 7.34 -25.04
N VAL A 614 6.35 6.69 -25.90
CA VAL A 614 6.91 5.36 -25.64
C VAL A 614 8.43 5.48 -25.75
N TYR A 615 9.12 5.26 -24.63
CA TYR A 615 10.54 5.60 -24.55
C TYR A 615 11.47 4.54 -25.14
N LEU A 616 11.19 3.25 -24.92
CA LEU A 616 11.99 2.14 -25.44
C LEU A 616 11.82 1.94 -26.97
N ASP A 617 12.87 1.50 -27.66
CA ASP A 617 12.76 1.09 -29.07
C ASP A 617 12.09 -0.27 -29.22
N ALA A 618 12.33 -1.17 -28.26
CA ALA A 618 11.82 -2.53 -28.28
C ALA A 618 11.83 -3.18 -26.90
N ILE A 619 11.08 -4.28 -26.80
CA ILE A 619 11.08 -5.19 -25.67
C ILE A 619 11.30 -6.60 -26.19
N GLU A 620 12.18 -7.34 -25.54
CA GLU A 620 12.50 -8.74 -25.83
C GLU A 620 12.19 -9.61 -24.62
N PHE A 621 11.31 -10.59 -24.82
CA PHE A 621 10.92 -11.56 -23.82
C PHE A 621 11.64 -12.89 -24.08
N TYR A 622 12.47 -13.33 -23.14
CA TYR A 622 13.27 -14.56 -23.20
C TYR A 622 12.68 -15.62 -22.27
N ILE A 623 12.52 -16.85 -22.75
CA ILE A 623 11.95 -17.94 -21.95
C ILE A 623 13.03 -18.60 -21.09
N TYR A 624 12.89 -18.50 -19.77
CA TYR A 624 13.71 -19.16 -18.76
C TYR A 624 12.81 -19.97 -17.81
N THR A 625 12.64 -21.26 -18.10
CA THR A 625 11.80 -22.15 -17.27
C THR A 625 12.42 -22.51 -15.92
N ASP A 626 13.69 -22.16 -15.71
CA ASP A 626 14.40 -22.27 -14.43
C ASP A 626 14.72 -20.87 -13.91
N GLY A 627 14.06 -20.48 -12.81
CA GLY A 627 14.20 -19.15 -12.21
C GLY A 627 15.59 -18.87 -11.65
N GLU A 628 16.34 -19.88 -11.21
CA GLU A 628 17.71 -19.71 -10.71
C GLU A 628 18.66 -19.39 -11.89
N ILE A 629 18.47 -20.08 -13.02
CA ILE A 629 19.17 -19.75 -14.27
C ILE A 629 18.83 -18.33 -14.73
N ALA A 630 17.56 -17.92 -14.65
CA ALA A 630 17.12 -16.56 -14.99
C ALA A 630 17.79 -15.51 -14.08
N ALA A 631 17.82 -15.73 -12.77
CA ALA A 631 18.48 -14.83 -11.81
C ALA A 631 19.99 -14.72 -12.08
N GLY A 632 20.64 -15.85 -12.43
CA GLY A 632 22.04 -15.84 -12.87
C GLY A 632 22.26 -15.06 -14.17
N ALA A 633 21.35 -15.17 -15.14
CA ALA A 633 21.39 -14.38 -16.38
C ALA A 633 21.21 -12.88 -16.11
N MET A 634 20.35 -12.52 -15.16
CA MET A 634 20.17 -11.14 -14.71
C MET A 634 21.43 -10.58 -14.04
N ALA A 635 22.06 -11.35 -13.15
CA ALA A 635 23.33 -11.00 -12.51
C ALA A 635 24.48 -10.81 -13.53
N ALA A 636 24.45 -11.57 -14.63
CA ALA A 636 25.40 -11.44 -15.73
C ALA A 636 25.12 -10.24 -16.66
N GLY A 637 23.94 -9.60 -16.54
CA GLY A 637 23.49 -8.53 -17.43
C GLY A 637 22.95 -9.01 -18.78
N ASP A 638 22.61 -10.30 -18.91
CA ASP A 638 22.02 -10.88 -20.13
C ASP A 638 20.53 -10.51 -20.27
N ILE A 639 19.83 -10.31 -19.15
CA ILE A 639 18.48 -9.74 -19.06
C ILE A 639 18.47 -8.56 -18.09
N ASP A 640 17.53 -7.63 -18.28
CA ASP A 640 17.40 -6.39 -17.53
C ASP A 640 16.35 -6.48 -16.42
N THR A 641 15.36 -7.37 -16.56
CA THR A 641 14.31 -7.58 -15.56
C THR A 641 13.77 -9.01 -15.60
N MET A 642 13.29 -9.48 -14.45
CA MET A 642 12.51 -10.71 -14.32
C MET A 642 11.54 -10.62 -13.14
N GLY A 643 10.41 -11.32 -13.26
CA GLY A 643 9.51 -11.62 -12.16
C GLY A 643 9.63 -13.09 -11.77
N THR A 644 9.62 -13.40 -10.46
CA THR A 644 9.68 -14.79 -9.99
C THR A 644 9.00 -14.98 -8.64
N SER A 645 8.49 -16.19 -8.44
CA SER A 645 8.02 -16.71 -7.15
C SER A 645 8.90 -17.84 -6.62
N ASN A 646 10.02 -18.14 -7.31
CA ASN A 646 10.94 -19.19 -6.93
C ASN A 646 11.84 -18.73 -5.78
N THR A 647 11.77 -19.41 -4.64
CA THR A 647 12.52 -19.06 -3.42
C THR A 647 14.03 -18.94 -3.62
N GLU A 648 14.67 -19.86 -4.35
CA GLU A 648 16.12 -19.86 -4.57
C GLU A 648 16.53 -18.69 -5.50
N ALA A 649 15.70 -18.39 -6.51
CA ALA A 649 15.88 -17.23 -7.37
C ALA A 649 15.73 -15.92 -6.59
N ILE A 650 14.72 -15.80 -5.72
CA ILE A 650 14.51 -14.63 -4.84
C ILE A 650 15.74 -14.39 -3.97
N LEU A 651 16.26 -15.43 -3.32
CA LEU A 651 17.48 -15.33 -2.49
C LEU A 651 18.69 -14.88 -3.32
N THR A 652 18.81 -15.35 -4.56
CA THR A 652 19.87 -14.91 -5.48
C THR A 652 19.73 -13.44 -5.84
N LEU A 653 18.52 -12.99 -6.17
CA LEU A 653 18.22 -11.61 -6.55
C LEU A 653 18.45 -10.63 -5.40
N ARG A 654 18.06 -10.97 -4.16
CA ARG A 654 18.37 -10.16 -2.96
C ARG A 654 19.87 -9.92 -2.78
N GLY A 655 20.71 -10.87 -3.24
CA GLY A 655 22.15 -10.70 -3.27
C GLY A 655 22.66 -9.61 -4.22
N LEU A 656 21.85 -9.19 -5.19
CA LEU A 656 22.20 -8.17 -6.20
C LEU A 656 21.87 -6.73 -5.77
N GLU A 657 21.11 -6.53 -4.68
CA GLU A 657 20.75 -5.18 -4.20
C GLU A 657 21.98 -4.33 -3.91
N ALA A 658 23.04 -4.93 -3.37
CA ALA A 658 24.31 -4.26 -3.11
C ALA A 658 25.00 -3.72 -4.38
N ASP A 659 24.65 -4.28 -5.55
CA ASP A 659 25.13 -3.85 -6.87
C ASP A 659 24.17 -2.84 -7.53
N GLY A 660 23.16 -2.35 -6.80
CA GLY A 660 22.21 -1.31 -7.23
C GLY A 660 20.97 -1.84 -7.96
N TYR A 661 20.76 -3.16 -7.98
CA TYR A 661 19.53 -3.74 -8.51
C TYR A 661 18.33 -3.36 -7.63
N GLN A 662 17.18 -3.13 -8.27
CA GLN A 662 15.95 -2.71 -7.60
C GLN A 662 15.00 -3.89 -7.50
N LEU A 663 14.60 -4.23 -6.28
CA LEU A 663 13.75 -5.36 -5.98
C LEU A 663 12.42 -4.87 -5.41
N TYR A 664 11.33 -5.37 -5.98
CA TYR A 664 9.99 -5.17 -5.46
C TYR A 664 9.41 -6.52 -5.05
N GLU A 665 9.14 -6.66 -3.76
CA GLU A 665 8.63 -7.90 -3.17
C GLU A 665 7.25 -7.68 -2.55
N THR A 666 6.37 -8.66 -2.71
CA THR A 666 5.12 -8.76 -1.96
C THR A 666 4.70 -10.20 -1.87
N ASP A 667 3.93 -10.52 -0.84
CA ASP A 667 3.14 -11.74 -0.79
C ASP A 667 1.63 -11.47 -0.76
N GLU A 668 1.22 -10.26 -1.14
CA GLU A 668 -0.17 -9.94 -1.46
C GLU A 668 -0.54 -10.47 -2.86
N GLY A 669 -1.78 -10.92 -3.04
CA GLY A 669 -2.36 -11.13 -4.37
C GLY A 669 -2.38 -12.57 -4.87
N GLU A 670 -1.75 -13.52 -4.18
CA GLU A 670 -1.75 -14.94 -4.57
C GLU A 670 -1.39 -15.88 -3.41
N GLU A 671 -2.12 -16.99 -3.27
CA GLU A 671 -1.86 -18.05 -2.29
C GLU A 671 -1.36 -19.32 -2.97
N THR A 672 -0.33 -19.93 -2.41
CA THR A 672 0.15 -21.25 -2.84
C THR A 672 -0.57 -22.31 -2.01
N PHE A 673 -1.22 -23.25 -2.70
CA PHE A 673 -1.98 -24.31 -2.05
C PHE A 673 -1.97 -25.60 -2.87
N SER A 674 -2.50 -26.66 -2.28
CA SER A 674 -2.94 -27.84 -3.02
C SER A 674 -4.42 -28.06 -2.83
N MET A 675 -5.08 -28.66 -3.83
CA MET A 675 -6.52 -28.86 -3.80
C MET A 675 -6.90 -30.30 -4.10
N MET A 676 -8.01 -30.73 -3.51
CA MET A 676 -8.56 -32.07 -3.60
C MET A 676 -9.82 -32.07 -4.46
N ASN A 677 -9.92 -33.04 -5.38
CA ASN A 677 -11.11 -33.20 -6.22
C ASN A 677 -12.24 -33.89 -5.44
N ALA A 678 -13.13 -33.10 -4.84
CA ALA A 678 -14.29 -33.58 -4.08
C ALA A 678 -15.39 -34.21 -4.97
N GLY A 679 -15.22 -34.20 -6.30
CA GLY A 679 -16.13 -34.85 -7.24
C GLY A 679 -15.83 -36.32 -7.52
N ARG A 680 -14.73 -36.88 -6.98
CA ARG A 680 -14.35 -38.30 -7.21
C ARG A 680 -13.61 -38.92 -6.01
N PRO A 681 -13.64 -40.26 -5.87
CA PRO A 681 -12.84 -40.95 -4.87
C PRO A 681 -11.33 -40.68 -5.02
N PRO A 682 -10.55 -40.62 -3.92
CA PRO A 682 -11.00 -40.82 -2.55
C PRO A 682 -11.56 -39.56 -1.87
N PHE A 683 -11.41 -38.39 -2.49
CA PHE A 683 -11.67 -37.10 -1.85
C PHE A 683 -13.11 -36.61 -1.93
N ASP A 684 -14.01 -37.38 -2.55
CA ASP A 684 -15.46 -37.21 -2.40
C ASP A 684 -15.93 -37.45 -0.95
N ASP A 685 -15.17 -38.21 -0.17
CA ASP A 685 -15.39 -38.42 1.27
C ASP A 685 -14.59 -37.41 2.13
N ILE A 686 -15.30 -36.70 3.01
CA ILE A 686 -14.69 -35.71 3.91
C ILE A 686 -13.69 -36.31 4.89
N ARG A 687 -13.79 -37.61 5.22
CA ARG A 687 -12.82 -38.29 6.09
C ARG A 687 -11.44 -38.36 5.44
N ALA A 688 -11.37 -38.64 4.14
CA ALA A 688 -10.12 -38.65 3.39
C ALA A 688 -9.52 -37.24 3.32
N ARG A 689 -10.35 -36.21 3.08
CA ARG A 689 -9.91 -34.81 3.06
C ARG A 689 -9.33 -34.36 4.40
N LYS A 690 -10.07 -34.57 5.50
CA LYS A 690 -9.61 -34.28 6.87
C LYS A 690 -8.34 -35.03 7.24
N ALA A 691 -8.25 -36.32 6.90
CA ALA A 691 -7.06 -37.11 7.17
C ALA A 691 -5.82 -36.55 6.46
N LEU A 692 -5.96 -36.10 5.21
CA LEU A 692 -4.87 -35.48 4.47
C LEU A 692 -4.43 -34.15 5.10
N THR A 693 -5.39 -33.32 5.49
CA THR A 693 -5.16 -32.05 6.20
C THR A 693 -4.43 -32.26 7.53
N TYR A 694 -4.90 -33.17 8.39
CA TYR A 694 -4.24 -33.43 9.68
C TYR A 694 -2.82 -33.98 9.53
N ALA A 695 -2.56 -34.79 8.50
CA ALA A 695 -1.23 -35.33 8.25
C ALA A 695 -0.35 -34.42 7.36
N PHE A 696 -0.81 -33.22 7.02
CA PHE A 696 -0.03 -32.26 6.22
C PHE A 696 1.18 -31.75 7.01
N ALA A 697 2.38 -32.07 6.53
CA ALA A 697 3.65 -31.64 7.13
C ALA A 697 4.01 -30.20 6.73
N ARG A 698 3.18 -29.23 7.16
CA ARG A 698 3.31 -27.82 6.77
C ARG A 698 4.55 -27.18 7.37
N ASP A 699 4.88 -27.50 8.62
CA ASP A 699 6.05 -26.93 9.30
C ASP A 699 7.34 -27.27 8.53
N ASN A 700 7.49 -28.54 8.13
CA ASN A 700 8.60 -28.99 7.30
C ASN A 700 8.59 -28.32 5.92
N PHE A 701 7.41 -28.11 5.31
CA PHE A 701 7.29 -27.40 4.04
C PHE A 701 7.83 -25.97 4.16
N VAL A 702 7.38 -25.20 5.16
CA VAL A 702 7.82 -23.83 5.38
C VAL A 702 9.32 -23.76 5.68
N GLU A 703 9.85 -24.70 6.47
CA GLU A 703 11.28 -24.75 6.80
C GLU A 703 12.14 -25.09 5.56
N PHE A 704 11.83 -26.16 4.83
CA PHE A 704 12.72 -26.71 3.80
C PHE A 704 12.42 -26.26 2.37
N ILE A 705 11.19 -25.85 2.08
CA ILE A 705 10.78 -25.26 0.79
C ILE A 705 10.74 -23.74 0.91
N GLY A 706 10.15 -23.23 1.99
CA GLY A 706 10.03 -21.78 2.21
C GLY A 706 11.34 -21.07 2.56
N ALA A 707 12.31 -21.77 3.15
CA ALA A 707 13.68 -21.29 3.43
C ALA A 707 13.75 -19.91 4.13
N GLY A 708 12.75 -19.58 4.97
CA GLY A 708 12.64 -18.30 5.66
C GLY A 708 12.16 -17.12 4.80
N VAL A 709 11.78 -17.37 3.54
CA VAL A 709 11.23 -16.37 2.61
C VAL A 709 9.71 -16.40 2.59
N LEU A 710 9.11 -17.60 2.62
CA LEU A 710 7.66 -17.77 2.45
C LEU A 710 6.94 -17.78 3.81
N ARG A 711 5.90 -16.94 3.97
CA ARG A 711 5.03 -16.93 5.15
C ARG A 711 3.96 -18.04 5.05
N PRO A 712 3.68 -18.81 6.11
CA PRO A 712 2.62 -19.83 6.07
C PRO A 712 1.23 -19.21 5.86
N ALA A 713 0.36 -19.92 5.16
CA ALA A 713 -1.03 -19.51 4.93
C ALA A 713 -2.02 -20.51 5.56
N ASP A 714 -3.03 -19.99 6.25
CA ASP A 714 -4.16 -20.77 6.81
C ASP A 714 -5.44 -20.67 5.96
N GLN A 715 -5.50 -19.66 5.09
CA GLN A 715 -6.69 -19.28 4.33
C GLN A 715 -6.32 -18.56 3.03
N ALA A 716 -7.36 -18.16 2.30
CA ALA A 716 -7.28 -17.53 0.99
C ALA A 716 -6.84 -16.04 1.00
N PHE A 717 -6.68 -15.46 2.19
CA PHE A 717 -6.34 -14.06 2.41
C PHE A 717 -5.12 -13.98 3.34
N ASN A 718 -4.21 -13.07 3.07
CA ASN A 718 -3.10 -12.77 3.97
C ASN A 718 -3.55 -11.94 5.18
N PRO A 719 -2.78 -11.91 6.28
CA PRO A 719 -3.15 -11.19 7.50
C PRO A 719 -3.40 -9.68 7.30
N GLU A 720 -2.75 -9.08 6.30
CA GLU A 720 -2.90 -7.66 5.96
C GLU A 720 -4.20 -7.36 5.20
N SER A 721 -4.89 -8.37 4.68
CA SER A 721 -6.15 -8.20 3.96
C SER A 721 -7.30 -7.89 4.92
N PRO A 722 -8.18 -6.90 4.64
CA PRO A 722 -9.37 -6.67 5.45
C PRO A 722 -10.35 -7.86 5.44
N PHE A 723 -10.24 -8.78 4.47
CA PHE A 723 -11.08 -9.97 4.36
C PHE A 723 -10.54 -11.17 5.15
N PHE A 724 -9.35 -11.04 5.74
CA PHE A 724 -8.76 -12.05 6.60
C PHE A 724 -9.68 -12.36 7.78
N ASN A 725 -9.93 -13.65 8.02
CA ASN A 725 -10.67 -14.09 9.19
C ASN A 725 -9.67 -14.62 10.24
N PRO A 726 -9.43 -13.90 11.35
CA PRO A 726 -8.45 -14.33 12.36
C PRO A 726 -8.86 -15.62 13.10
N ASP A 727 -10.13 -16.01 13.06
CA ASP A 727 -10.61 -17.25 13.68
C ASP A 727 -10.34 -18.49 12.80
N VAL A 728 -10.08 -18.30 11.50
CA VAL A 728 -9.71 -19.38 10.59
C VAL A 728 -8.27 -19.81 10.87
N ARG A 729 -8.11 -21.08 11.24
CA ARG A 729 -6.82 -21.75 11.38
C ARG A 729 -6.92 -23.11 10.70
N GLN A 730 -6.05 -23.38 9.74
CA GLN A 730 -6.04 -24.69 9.09
C GLN A 730 -5.28 -25.68 9.97
N GLU A 731 -5.84 -26.86 10.20
CA GLU A 731 -5.13 -27.90 10.93
C GLU A 731 -4.00 -28.50 10.07
N HIS A 732 -2.87 -28.81 10.70
CA HIS A 732 -1.71 -29.44 10.08
C HIS A 732 -0.90 -30.18 11.16
N ASP A 733 0.15 -30.92 10.76
CA ASP A 733 1.16 -31.52 11.65
C ASP A 733 0.57 -32.31 12.86
N THR A 734 -0.59 -32.93 12.66
CA THR A 734 -1.32 -33.73 13.66
C THR A 734 -1.68 -35.13 13.11
N PRO A 735 -0.72 -35.91 12.58
CA PRO A 735 -0.97 -37.17 11.88
C PRO A 735 -1.70 -38.24 12.72
N ASP A 736 -1.61 -38.17 14.06
CA ASP A 736 -2.36 -39.05 14.96
C ASP A 736 -3.89 -38.93 14.78
N LEU A 737 -4.39 -37.73 14.44
CA LEU A 737 -5.81 -37.48 14.17
C LEU A 737 -6.27 -38.08 12.82
N ALA A 738 -5.36 -38.28 11.87
CA ALA A 738 -5.66 -38.90 10.58
C ALA A 738 -5.89 -40.41 10.69
N THR A 739 -5.19 -41.09 11.61
CA THR A 739 -5.22 -42.56 11.78
C THR A 739 -6.64 -43.15 11.91
N PRO A 740 -7.51 -42.68 12.83
CA PRO A 740 -8.86 -43.22 12.95
C PRO A 740 -9.71 -42.95 11.70
N LEU A 741 -9.55 -41.78 11.06
CA LEU A 741 -10.30 -41.42 9.86
C LEU A 741 -9.95 -42.32 8.67
N VAL A 742 -8.66 -42.61 8.48
CA VAL A 742 -8.17 -43.53 7.43
C VAL A 742 -8.64 -44.95 7.69
N ALA A 743 -8.59 -45.41 8.94
CA ALA A 743 -9.06 -46.76 9.28
C ALA A 743 -10.57 -46.93 9.01
N GLU A 744 -11.38 -45.92 9.36
CA GLU A 744 -12.82 -45.90 9.05
C GLU A 744 -13.07 -45.85 7.54
N TYR A 745 -12.37 -44.97 6.81
CA TYR A 745 -12.50 -44.88 5.35
C TYR A 745 -12.15 -46.20 4.66
N CYS A 746 -11.01 -46.80 4.99
CA CYS A 746 -10.58 -48.07 4.38
C CYS A 746 -11.44 -49.27 4.78
N ALA A 747 -12.15 -49.21 5.90
CA ALA A 747 -13.12 -50.23 6.27
C ALA A 747 -14.37 -50.15 5.37
N ASP A 748 -14.81 -48.94 5.01
CA ASP A 748 -15.98 -48.70 4.18
C ASP A 748 -15.69 -48.77 2.67
N VAL A 749 -14.50 -48.34 2.25
CA VAL A 749 -14.06 -48.22 0.85
C VAL A 749 -12.73 -48.97 0.62
N PRO A 750 -12.69 -50.30 0.84
CA PRO A 750 -11.43 -51.06 0.79
C PRO A 750 -10.75 -51.06 -0.57
N ASP A 751 -11.51 -50.89 -1.66
CA ASP A 751 -10.97 -50.83 -3.03
C ASP A 751 -10.08 -49.60 -3.27
N MET A 752 -10.25 -48.54 -2.47
CA MET A 752 -9.43 -47.33 -2.51
C MET A 752 -8.25 -47.38 -1.55
N CYS A 753 -7.99 -48.53 -0.91
CA CYS A 753 -6.91 -48.67 0.06
C CYS A 753 -5.95 -49.81 -0.26
N THR A 754 -4.69 -49.65 0.14
CA THR A 754 -3.67 -50.69 0.08
C THR A 754 -2.82 -50.62 1.35
N ASP A 755 -2.65 -51.77 2.00
CA ASP A 755 -1.94 -51.90 3.28
C ASP A 755 -2.46 -50.96 4.38
N GLY A 756 -3.76 -50.68 4.38
CA GLY A 756 -4.43 -49.82 5.36
C GLY A 756 -4.29 -48.31 5.11
N LYS A 757 -3.80 -47.92 3.93
CA LYS A 757 -3.59 -46.52 3.52
C LYS A 757 -4.46 -46.18 2.31
N ILE A 758 -4.89 -44.92 2.21
CA ILE A 758 -5.70 -44.43 1.09
C ILE A 758 -4.82 -44.24 -0.15
N ASN A 759 -5.24 -44.77 -1.29
CA ASN A 759 -4.55 -44.57 -2.56
C ASN A 759 -5.03 -43.28 -3.24
N ALA A 760 -4.11 -42.43 -3.69
CA ALA A 760 -4.40 -41.20 -4.41
C ALA A 760 -3.27 -40.84 -5.41
N GLU A 761 -3.60 -40.03 -6.40
CA GLU A 761 -2.64 -39.40 -7.32
C GLU A 761 -2.30 -37.97 -6.87
N TYR A 762 -1.02 -37.60 -6.90
CA TYR A 762 -0.53 -36.24 -6.68
C TYR A 762 -0.04 -35.69 -8.01
N GLN A 763 -0.72 -34.65 -8.51
CA GLN A 763 -0.39 -33.97 -9.77
C GLN A 763 0.25 -32.58 -9.54
N TYR A 764 1.27 -32.24 -10.32
CA TYR A 764 1.87 -30.89 -10.34
C TYR A 764 2.44 -30.53 -11.72
N SER A 765 2.63 -29.24 -11.97
CA SER A 765 3.24 -28.75 -13.20
C SER A 765 4.78 -28.84 -13.16
N GLY A 766 5.39 -29.32 -14.25
CA GLY A 766 6.84 -29.44 -14.38
C GLY A 766 7.32 -29.31 -15.83
N PRO A 767 8.64 -29.49 -16.08
CA PRO A 767 9.67 -29.88 -15.12
C PRO A 767 9.97 -28.77 -14.09
N SER A 768 10.04 -29.12 -12.80
CA SER A 768 10.32 -28.17 -11.73
C SER A 768 10.95 -28.88 -10.53
N VAL A 769 12.21 -28.53 -10.24
CA VAL A 769 12.98 -29.15 -9.13
C VAL A 769 12.33 -28.85 -7.78
N ILE A 770 11.77 -27.66 -7.61
CA ILE A 770 11.11 -27.29 -6.35
C ILE A 770 9.82 -28.09 -6.14
N GLN A 771 9.03 -28.32 -7.20
CA GLN A 771 7.83 -29.16 -7.10
C GLN A 771 8.19 -30.64 -6.87
N ASP A 772 9.29 -31.14 -7.44
CA ASP A 772 9.82 -32.48 -7.12
C ASP A 772 10.16 -32.62 -5.63
N ARG A 773 10.87 -31.64 -5.06
CA ARG A 773 11.20 -31.60 -3.62
C ARG A 773 9.95 -31.52 -2.76
N THR A 774 8.98 -30.69 -3.15
CA THR A 774 7.68 -30.57 -2.47
C THR A 774 6.92 -31.89 -2.48
N TYR A 775 6.86 -32.59 -3.62
CA TYR A 775 6.24 -33.91 -3.70
C TYR A 775 6.89 -34.90 -2.72
N ASP A 776 8.22 -35.02 -2.75
CA ASP A 776 8.94 -35.96 -1.88
C ASP A 776 8.71 -35.64 -0.40
N LEU A 777 8.77 -34.36 -0.02
CA LEU A 777 8.57 -33.91 1.36
C LEU A 777 7.16 -34.19 1.88
N LEU A 778 6.13 -33.79 1.12
CA LEU A 778 4.75 -33.91 1.56
C LEU A 778 4.29 -35.37 1.58
N THR A 779 4.71 -36.17 0.59
CA THR A 779 4.35 -37.59 0.55
C THR A 779 5.06 -38.42 1.62
N ASP A 780 6.25 -38.02 2.08
CA ASP A 780 6.89 -38.61 3.27
C ASP A 780 6.05 -38.35 4.53
N GLY A 781 5.59 -37.11 4.72
CA GLY A 781 4.70 -36.73 5.84
C GLY A 781 3.37 -37.48 5.86
N TRP A 782 2.81 -37.77 4.68
CA TRP A 782 1.57 -38.54 4.53
C TRP A 782 1.76 -40.07 4.50
N SER A 783 3.00 -40.55 4.54
CA SER A 783 3.32 -41.93 4.17
C SER A 783 2.69 -42.98 5.08
N ASP A 784 2.33 -42.66 6.32
CA ASP A 784 1.62 -43.57 7.24
C ASP A 784 0.13 -43.76 6.89
N HIS A 785 -0.46 -42.83 6.13
CA HIS A 785 -1.90 -42.72 5.90
C HIS A 785 -2.29 -42.84 4.43
N PHE A 786 -1.40 -42.45 3.51
CA PHE A 786 -1.66 -42.39 2.08
C PHE A 786 -0.58 -43.09 1.25
N ASN A 787 -0.99 -43.67 0.12
CA ASN A 787 -0.11 -44.12 -0.95
C ASN A 787 -0.29 -43.18 -2.15
N PHE A 788 0.65 -42.26 -2.33
CA PHE A 788 0.61 -41.32 -3.46
C PHE A 788 1.34 -41.85 -4.68
N THR A 789 0.69 -41.76 -5.85
CA THR A 789 1.35 -41.93 -7.15
C THR A 789 1.69 -40.55 -7.72
N LYS A 790 2.93 -40.40 -8.19
CA LYS A 790 3.44 -39.15 -8.79
C LYS A 790 2.90 -38.96 -10.21
N ASP A 791 2.33 -37.79 -10.49
CA ASP A 791 1.91 -37.37 -11.83
C ASP A 791 2.46 -35.96 -12.14
N MET A 792 3.36 -35.86 -13.13
CA MET A 792 3.97 -34.60 -13.53
C MET A 792 3.58 -34.29 -14.97
N VAL A 793 3.01 -33.12 -15.19
CA VAL A 793 2.49 -32.68 -16.48
C VAL A 793 3.01 -31.29 -16.85
N LEU A 794 3.01 -30.95 -18.14
CA LEU A 794 3.37 -29.60 -18.60
C LEU A 794 2.29 -28.59 -18.17
N GLN A 795 2.64 -27.31 -18.02
CA GLN A 795 1.72 -26.29 -17.50
C GLN A 795 0.39 -26.19 -18.26
N ASP A 796 0.41 -26.21 -19.60
CA ASP A 796 -0.82 -26.15 -20.41
C ASP A 796 -1.71 -27.39 -20.22
N ASP A 797 -1.09 -28.56 -20.08
CA ASP A 797 -1.77 -29.82 -19.79
C ASP A 797 -2.32 -29.83 -18.35
N HIS A 798 -1.58 -29.26 -17.39
CA HIS A 798 -1.97 -29.07 -15.99
C HIS A 798 -3.28 -28.29 -15.87
N ILE A 799 -3.38 -27.15 -16.57
CA ILE A 799 -4.61 -26.35 -16.66
C ILE A 799 -5.75 -27.16 -17.26
N THR A 800 -5.47 -27.89 -18.34
CA THR A 800 -6.47 -28.69 -19.04
C THR A 800 -6.98 -29.84 -18.16
N HIS A 801 -6.10 -30.51 -17.42
CA HIS A 801 -6.44 -31.55 -16.46
C HIS A 801 -7.25 -31.01 -15.28
N ALA A 802 -6.91 -29.83 -14.74
CA ALA A 802 -7.69 -29.19 -13.69
C ALA A 802 -9.14 -28.91 -14.14
N ILE A 803 -9.32 -28.32 -15.33
CA ILE A 803 -10.64 -28.04 -15.92
C ILE A 803 -11.46 -29.33 -16.13
N LEU A 804 -10.81 -30.38 -16.63
CA LEU A 804 -11.42 -31.70 -16.88
C LEU A 804 -11.57 -32.55 -15.61
N GLY A 805 -10.99 -32.12 -14.47
CA GLY A 805 -10.95 -32.86 -13.20
C GLY A 805 -10.22 -34.19 -13.29
N MET A 806 -9.16 -34.23 -14.09
CA MET A 806 -8.26 -35.37 -14.27
C MET A 806 -7.13 -35.35 -13.22
N TYR A 807 -7.49 -35.31 -11.94
CA TYR A 807 -6.58 -35.34 -10.81
C TYR A 807 -7.33 -35.75 -9.53
N ASP A 808 -6.65 -36.37 -8.56
CA ASP A 808 -7.18 -36.57 -7.20
C ASP A 808 -6.78 -35.41 -6.30
N PHE A 809 -5.47 -35.13 -6.26
CA PHE A 809 -4.82 -34.04 -5.53
C PHE A 809 -3.88 -33.30 -6.47
N ILE A 810 -3.88 -31.97 -6.44
CA ILE A 810 -3.12 -31.14 -7.39
C ILE A 810 -2.58 -29.88 -6.73
N THR A 811 -1.36 -29.44 -7.12
CA THR A 811 -0.79 -28.16 -6.67
C THR A 811 -1.23 -27.00 -7.55
N TRP A 812 -1.47 -25.84 -6.93
CA TRP A 812 -1.92 -24.64 -7.63
C TRP A 812 -1.54 -23.34 -6.91
N ARG A 813 -1.70 -22.21 -7.61
CA ARG A 813 -1.60 -20.85 -7.05
C ARG A 813 -2.79 -20.00 -7.52
N GLN A 814 -3.53 -19.41 -6.57
CA GLN A 814 -4.71 -18.57 -6.80
C GLN A 814 -5.09 -17.85 -5.48
N PHE A 815 -6.18 -17.10 -5.45
CA PHE A 815 -6.68 -16.34 -4.28
C PHE A 815 -5.78 -15.14 -3.90
N GLY A 816 -5.95 -14.57 -2.70
CA GLY A 816 -5.11 -13.48 -2.18
C GLY A 816 -5.35 -12.10 -2.80
N GLY A 817 -6.24 -11.97 -3.79
CA GLY A 817 -6.52 -10.71 -4.48
C GLY A 817 -7.17 -9.67 -3.56
N ARG A 818 -6.79 -8.38 -3.72
CA ARG A 818 -7.37 -7.26 -2.95
C ARG A 818 -8.88 -7.16 -3.11
N ASN A 819 -9.41 -7.39 -4.32
CA ASN A 819 -10.85 -7.55 -4.51
C ASN A 819 -11.20 -9.06 -4.55
N PRO A 820 -11.89 -9.58 -3.53
CA PRO A 820 -12.24 -11.00 -3.46
C PRO A 820 -13.34 -11.42 -4.45
N ASP A 821 -14.02 -10.49 -5.15
CA ASP A 821 -15.07 -10.83 -6.13
C ASP A 821 -14.58 -11.80 -7.22
N GLY A 822 -13.29 -11.70 -7.60
CA GLY A 822 -12.66 -12.63 -8.56
C GLY A 822 -12.67 -14.09 -8.08
N HIS A 823 -12.81 -14.36 -6.79
CA HIS A 823 -12.85 -15.72 -6.23
C HIS A 823 -14.12 -16.48 -6.59
N ILE A 824 -15.20 -15.77 -6.93
CA ILE A 824 -16.49 -16.35 -7.29
C ILE A 824 -16.34 -17.30 -8.47
N LEU A 825 -15.48 -16.98 -9.43
CA LEU A 825 -15.23 -17.84 -10.58
C LEU A 825 -14.75 -19.24 -10.18
N TRP A 826 -13.92 -19.31 -9.13
CA TRP A 826 -13.21 -20.50 -8.66
C TRP A 826 -13.96 -21.28 -7.59
N THR A 827 -15.00 -20.69 -6.96
CA THR A 827 -15.72 -21.35 -5.86
C THR A 827 -17.24 -21.38 -6.04
N SER A 828 -17.78 -20.83 -7.11
CA SER A 828 -19.22 -20.89 -7.38
C SER A 828 -19.72 -22.30 -7.70
N CYS A 829 -20.96 -22.62 -7.32
CA CYS A 829 -21.66 -23.81 -7.80
C CYS A 829 -21.94 -23.76 -9.31
N ASP A 830 -22.21 -22.56 -9.87
CA ASP A 830 -22.49 -22.37 -11.30
C ASP A 830 -21.27 -22.69 -12.19
N SER A 831 -20.08 -22.63 -11.61
CA SER A 831 -18.81 -22.94 -12.29
C SER A 831 -18.50 -24.44 -12.34
N ILE A 832 -19.42 -25.30 -11.86
CA ILE A 832 -19.27 -26.77 -11.88
C ILE A 832 -20.00 -27.36 -13.09
N GLY A 833 -19.25 -28.03 -13.96
CA GLY A 833 -19.78 -28.72 -15.12
C GLY A 833 -18.79 -29.75 -15.69
N PRO A 834 -19.05 -30.29 -16.90
CA PRO A 834 -18.09 -31.14 -17.60
C PRO A 834 -16.73 -30.47 -17.79
N LEU A 835 -16.74 -29.15 -17.99
CA LEU A 835 -15.60 -28.26 -17.87
C LEU A 835 -15.88 -27.38 -16.63
N SER A 836 -14.96 -27.35 -15.67
CA SER A 836 -15.19 -26.73 -14.35
C SER A 836 -14.10 -25.72 -14.03
N LEU A 837 -14.49 -24.55 -13.52
CA LEU A 837 -13.56 -23.57 -12.91
C LEU A 837 -13.56 -23.65 -11.40
N ASN A 838 -14.65 -24.16 -10.80
CA ASN A 838 -14.58 -24.66 -9.44
C ASN A 838 -13.86 -26.01 -9.47
N TRP A 839 -12.53 -25.93 -9.37
CA TRP A 839 -11.67 -27.09 -9.56
C TRP A 839 -11.91 -28.18 -8.52
N PRO A 840 -12.08 -27.90 -7.22
CA PRO A 840 -12.45 -28.95 -6.26
C PRO A 840 -13.77 -29.65 -6.54
N ARG A 841 -14.63 -29.10 -7.41
CA ARG A 841 -15.97 -29.63 -7.75
C ARG A 841 -16.91 -29.75 -6.55
N LEU A 842 -16.72 -28.89 -5.55
CA LEU A 842 -17.59 -28.84 -4.38
C LEU A 842 -18.56 -27.67 -4.49
N CYS A 843 -19.86 -27.97 -4.57
CA CYS A 843 -20.92 -26.97 -4.48
C CYS A 843 -21.36 -26.76 -3.04
N ASP A 844 -21.37 -25.51 -2.59
CA ASP A 844 -21.99 -25.08 -1.35
C ASP A 844 -22.90 -23.86 -1.63
N PRO A 845 -24.24 -24.03 -1.61
CA PRO A 845 -25.16 -22.93 -1.86
C PRO A 845 -25.06 -21.79 -0.82
N ALA A 846 -24.68 -22.07 0.43
CA ALA A 846 -24.52 -21.03 1.44
C ALA A 846 -23.29 -20.15 1.12
N ARG A 847 -22.22 -20.75 0.60
CA ARG A 847 -21.06 -20.01 0.08
C ARG A 847 -21.46 -19.10 -1.09
N ASP A 848 -22.26 -19.61 -2.02
CA ASP A 848 -22.78 -18.84 -3.14
C ASP A 848 -23.62 -17.63 -2.67
N GLU A 849 -24.48 -17.81 -1.67
CA GLU A 849 -25.26 -16.72 -1.08
C GLU A 849 -24.37 -15.60 -0.51
N LEU A 850 -23.31 -15.95 0.23
CA LEU A 850 -22.35 -14.96 0.77
C LEU A 850 -21.67 -14.17 -0.35
N MET A 851 -21.13 -14.87 -1.34
CA MET A 851 -20.41 -14.29 -2.48
C MET A 851 -21.30 -13.35 -3.30
N TYR A 852 -22.50 -13.79 -3.66
CA TYR A 852 -23.40 -12.99 -4.50
C TYR A 852 -24.06 -11.84 -3.74
N ALA A 853 -24.26 -11.97 -2.42
CA ALA A 853 -24.67 -10.84 -1.59
C ALA A 853 -23.60 -9.74 -1.59
N ALA A 854 -22.33 -10.11 -1.41
CA ALA A 854 -21.22 -9.16 -1.45
C ALA A 854 -21.07 -8.49 -2.83
N ARG A 855 -21.10 -9.28 -3.91
CA ARG A 855 -21.02 -8.79 -5.30
C ARG A 855 -22.09 -7.75 -5.65
N ALA A 856 -23.29 -7.89 -5.08
CA ALA A 856 -24.44 -7.04 -5.36
C ALA A 856 -24.46 -5.73 -4.56
N SER A 857 -23.51 -5.51 -3.63
CA SER A 857 -23.52 -4.37 -2.71
C SER A 857 -22.22 -3.57 -2.78
N ASP A 858 -22.35 -2.25 -2.81
CA ASP A 858 -21.27 -1.27 -2.70
C ASP A 858 -20.87 -0.94 -1.25
N ASP A 859 -21.54 -1.54 -0.26
CA ASP A 859 -21.22 -1.42 1.16
C ASP A 859 -20.00 -2.29 1.50
N ARG A 860 -18.82 -1.72 1.30
CA ARG A 860 -17.53 -2.43 1.45
C ARG A 860 -17.29 -2.91 2.87
N GLU A 861 -17.68 -2.12 3.87
CA GLU A 861 -17.53 -2.46 5.28
C GLU A 861 -18.42 -3.66 5.64
N ALA A 862 -19.70 -3.63 5.26
CA ALA A 862 -20.61 -4.75 5.51
C ALA A 862 -20.19 -6.03 4.78
N ASN A 863 -19.54 -5.91 3.61
CA ASN A 863 -19.09 -7.05 2.83
C ASN A 863 -17.91 -7.80 3.47
N VAL A 864 -17.11 -7.18 4.33
CA VAL A 864 -15.97 -7.83 5.01
C VAL A 864 -16.41 -9.10 5.73
N GLY A 865 -17.48 -9.01 6.53
CA GLY A 865 -18.00 -10.15 7.28
C GLY A 865 -18.52 -11.30 6.40
N LEU A 866 -18.95 -11.01 5.17
CA LEU A 866 -19.38 -12.05 4.20
C LEU A 866 -18.18 -12.83 3.67
N TRP A 867 -17.08 -12.14 3.35
CA TRP A 867 -15.86 -12.78 2.87
C TRP A 867 -15.11 -13.54 3.96
N GLN A 868 -15.15 -13.07 5.21
CA GLN A 868 -14.62 -13.81 6.36
C GLN A 868 -15.40 -15.13 6.60
N GLN A 869 -16.73 -15.11 6.44
CA GLN A 869 -17.55 -16.32 6.49
C GLN A 869 -17.30 -17.24 5.29
N TRP A 870 -17.00 -16.68 4.11
CA TRP A 870 -16.58 -17.45 2.95
C TRP A 870 -15.24 -18.16 3.21
N ALA A 871 -14.26 -17.48 3.81
CA ALA A 871 -12.97 -18.08 4.16
C ALA A 871 -13.14 -19.24 5.16
N GLU A 872 -14.01 -19.06 6.16
CA GLU A 872 -14.39 -20.13 7.10
C GLU A 872 -15.04 -21.32 6.38
N ASN A 873 -15.97 -21.06 5.45
CA ASN A 873 -16.60 -22.13 4.66
C ASN A 873 -15.58 -22.91 3.83
N ILE A 874 -14.64 -22.21 3.18
CA ILE A 874 -13.55 -22.82 2.41
C ILE A 874 -12.69 -23.70 3.32
N ASN A 875 -12.30 -23.22 4.50
CA ASN A 875 -11.52 -23.97 5.47
C ASN A 875 -12.26 -25.25 5.94
N GLN A 876 -13.53 -25.12 6.35
CA GLN A 876 -14.37 -26.23 6.82
C GLN A 876 -14.68 -27.30 5.76
N SER A 877 -14.48 -26.98 4.47
CA SER A 877 -14.68 -27.94 3.38
C SER A 877 -13.57 -29.00 3.28
N TYR A 878 -12.38 -28.66 3.81
CA TYR A 878 -11.13 -29.41 3.68
C TYR A 878 -10.72 -29.69 2.22
N THR A 879 -11.18 -28.88 1.25
CA THR A 879 -10.80 -29.08 -0.16
C THR A 879 -9.47 -28.44 -0.55
N TYR A 880 -8.95 -27.54 0.28
CA TYR A 880 -7.69 -26.84 0.06
C TYR A 880 -6.72 -27.09 1.22
N LEU A 881 -5.44 -27.26 0.90
CA LEU A 881 -4.32 -27.21 1.83
C LEU A 881 -3.52 -25.95 1.51
N PHE A 882 -3.74 -24.88 2.26
CA PHE A 882 -2.98 -23.65 2.13
C PHE A 882 -1.56 -23.88 2.65
N GLN A 883 -0.58 -23.54 1.81
CA GLN A 883 0.83 -23.77 2.11
C GLN A 883 1.45 -22.47 2.60
N THR A 884 1.48 -21.45 1.72
CA THR A 884 2.14 -20.17 1.97
C THR A 884 1.47 -19.03 1.21
N HIS A 885 1.59 -17.81 1.75
CA HIS A 885 1.40 -16.58 1.00
C HIS A 885 2.49 -16.50 -0.07
N THR A 886 2.10 -16.37 -1.34
CA THR A 886 3.06 -16.49 -2.46
C THR A 886 3.91 -15.24 -2.54
N MET A 887 5.17 -15.34 -2.13
CA MET A 887 6.13 -14.27 -2.33
C MET A 887 6.45 -14.12 -3.81
N TRP A 888 6.16 -12.94 -4.35
CA TRP A 888 6.59 -12.51 -5.66
C TRP A 888 7.71 -11.48 -5.53
N ASN A 889 8.74 -11.63 -6.35
CA ASN A 889 9.81 -10.66 -6.53
C ASN A 889 9.84 -10.21 -8.00
N ASN A 890 9.87 -8.91 -8.24
CA ASN A 890 10.24 -8.34 -9.54
C ASN A 890 11.51 -7.54 -9.37
N SER A 891 12.53 -7.99 -10.08
CA SER A 891 13.84 -7.39 -10.05
C SER A 891 14.11 -6.63 -11.33
N TYR A 892 14.78 -5.49 -11.18
CA TYR A 892 15.18 -4.61 -12.28
C TYR A 892 16.66 -4.26 -12.15
N SER A 893 17.38 -4.27 -13.26
CA SER A 893 18.77 -3.83 -13.30
C SER A 893 18.86 -2.33 -12.98
N PRO A 894 20.01 -1.84 -12.48
CA PRO A 894 20.17 -0.42 -12.13
C PRO A 894 19.92 0.57 -13.28
N ARG A 895 19.89 0.08 -14.52
CA ARG A 895 19.67 0.86 -15.74
C ARG A 895 18.20 1.08 -16.07
N VAL A 896 17.30 0.25 -15.55
CA VAL A 896 15.87 0.36 -15.82
C VAL A 896 15.30 1.44 -14.91
N ARG A 897 14.47 2.31 -15.46
CA ARG A 897 13.86 3.43 -14.74
C ARG A 897 12.35 3.41 -14.87
N ASN A 898 11.70 4.08 -13.90
CA ASN A 898 10.26 4.28 -13.84
C ASN A 898 9.40 3.00 -13.83
N MET A 899 9.83 2.01 -13.06
CA MET A 899 9.13 0.72 -13.00
C MET A 899 7.76 0.81 -12.34
N CYS A 900 7.62 1.74 -11.38
CA CYS A 900 6.42 1.89 -10.56
C CYS A 900 5.89 3.33 -10.45
N GLY A 901 6.49 4.26 -11.18
CA GLY A 901 6.09 5.67 -11.17
C GLY A 901 5.33 6.09 -12.43
N TYR A 902 4.83 5.12 -13.19
CA TYR A 902 4.00 5.39 -14.35
C TYR A 902 2.64 5.95 -13.91
N VAL A 903 2.06 6.81 -14.72
CA VAL A 903 0.82 7.52 -14.39
C VAL A 903 -0.33 6.99 -15.24
N LEU A 904 -1.49 6.77 -14.63
CA LEU A 904 -2.71 6.37 -15.33
C LEU A 904 -3.33 7.54 -16.11
N THR A 905 -4.28 7.24 -16.98
CA THR A 905 -4.97 8.22 -17.86
C THR A 905 -5.65 9.37 -17.12
N ASP A 906 -5.99 9.20 -15.84
CA ASP A 906 -6.62 10.20 -14.99
C ASP A 906 -5.62 10.94 -14.08
N GLY A 907 -4.33 10.63 -14.18
CA GLY A 907 -3.28 11.21 -13.35
C GLY A 907 -2.99 10.43 -12.06
N SER A 908 -3.77 9.39 -11.74
CA SER A 908 -3.54 8.57 -10.55
C SER A 908 -2.33 7.65 -10.72
N LEU A 909 -1.75 7.23 -9.59
CA LEU A 909 -0.71 6.22 -9.58
C LEU A 909 -1.34 4.81 -9.55
N PRO A 910 -0.83 3.89 -10.38
CA PRO A 910 -1.19 2.49 -10.36
C PRO A 910 -0.44 1.73 -9.29
N ARG A 911 -0.93 0.54 -8.97
CA ARG A 911 -0.20 -0.38 -8.09
C ARG A 911 1.13 -0.77 -8.75
N CYS A 912 2.22 -0.61 -8.00
CA CYS A 912 3.52 -1.16 -8.36
C CYS A 912 3.39 -2.69 -8.46
N HIS A 913 3.22 -3.21 -9.67
CA HIS A 913 2.82 -4.59 -9.85
C HIS A 913 3.97 -5.56 -9.64
N VAL A 914 3.73 -6.48 -8.70
CA VAL A 914 4.67 -7.50 -8.27
C VAL A 914 4.19 -8.93 -8.59
N GLY A 915 2.89 -9.15 -8.84
CA GLY A 915 2.33 -10.46 -9.21
C GLY A 915 2.39 -10.84 -10.72
N GLY A 916 3.26 -10.20 -11.51
CA GLY A 916 3.46 -10.51 -12.93
C GLY A 916 2.32 -10.10 -13.89
N GLY A 917 1.30 -9.36 -13.45
CA GLY A 917 0.25 -8.80 -14.30
C GLY A 917 0.28 -7.26 -14.34
N ALA A 918 -0.10 -6.66 -15.47
CA ALA A 918 -0.27 -5.20 -15.69
C ALA A 918 0.97 -4.30 -15.46
N ILE A 919 2.02 -4.53 -16.26
CA ILE A 919 3.21 -3.66 -16.31
C ILE A 919 3.04 -2.61 -17.41
N ALA A 920 3.20 -1.32 -17.10
CA ALA A 920 3.09 -0.23 -18.06
C ALA A 920 4.41 0.08 -18.76
N TRP A 921 4.72 -0.77 -19.73
CA TRP A 921 5.95 -0.71 -20.51
C TRP A 921 6.21 0.62 -21.24
N SER A 922 5.15 1.39 -21.55
CA SER A 922 5.26 2.65 -22.31
C SER A 922 6.10 3.70 -21.60
N GLN A 923 6.00 3.76 -20.27
CA GLN A 923 6.58 4.82 -19.46
C GLN A 923 7.94 4.43 -18.86
N MET A 924 8.41 3.21 -19.08
CA MET A 924 9.75 2.76 -18.69
C MET A 924 10.78 3.21 -19.73
N TRP A 925 12.00 3.49 -19.28
CA TRP A 925 13.18 3.68 -20.15
C TRP A 925 14.40 2.98 -19.56
N ILE A 926 15.46 2.90 -20.36
CA ILE A 926 16.72 2.28 -19.97
C ILE A 926 17.89 3.22 -20.23
N GLU A 927 18.78 3.35 -19.26
CA GLU A 927 20.05 4.07 -19.39
C GLU A 927 21.12 3.16 -20.02
N GLU A 928 22.03 3.72 -20.81
CA GLU A 928 23.10 2.95 -21.48
C GLU A 928 24.15 2.39 -20.51
#